data_AF-A0AAD7C2F0-F1
#
_entry.id   AF-A0AAD7C2F0-F1
#
_cell.length_a   1.000
_cell.length_b   1.000
_cell.length_c   1.000
_cell.angle_alpha   90.00
_cell.angle_beta   90.00
_cell.angle_gamma   90.00
#
_symmetry.space_group_name_H-M   'P 1'
#
loop_
_entity.id
_entity.type
_entity.pdbx_description
1 polymer ?
#
loop_
_entity_poly.entity_id
_entity_poly.type
_entity_poly.pdbx_seq_one_letter_code
_entity_poly.pdbx_strand_id
1 'polypeptide(L)'
;MSSAGFREPELVPDTYDTDGMPELIGPDPYPWPGSTETWGGGGGWGGAADGWGVQSSCKIDGRDTQEEENWWDPGRQLDRPGPGILPPLLAYNLHDPGHTLFSVSFTPPDIKPNPKSDPSESSTASSVSEPPSFDDVRTSVPHPDAYYCPKDNGWVILSWGDADTPPALARSSPHCPLPRPMGRQSENCVDGTVNETHHFHKYEKAVDSHQLPVPFRFDQWDTMETVKHRRRVSTVLPDELNLNKMGVGEEDKMDVDEPEGPLLDLYVCCQCNFYLLRSPVIPGVIPKPAWDDLLKEKNENPQPGKTPASSTAMAMETLLMAIENLLWKRENRMLRVTRSGFQNKIGWSPAVQKVFQALGFTDDMFGSEAGMRPPSVDASTPQGKQYRAKLLRAWAEIGSWTSEFERLNPTVIDHEHKGYKLWVHLDNAREKYQLAIGAHPTQIPRADLDGDKRALLETRDQQWQSLGMTPTTYSPDMLEFAYLAQCRCDPRRTVDYFSDLRTLADALQSSGEDCVQFVQLLDREESRGRFSHADAEMAARNLGFGADNVLARNYESGNNSQKTADDALKIIAALRGSRALHKIWDNRNSMNPDQAYSMCQVSKDVDEEMLITLEEEPLRIDQWREAFKVIAFFRGSERLQKFLEIGHDPGVIVEPTRLDLPRGLNQLGNTCYVRMFRLPTQSRLGLSNNRMKKQQQKEATWLALKKRESERAAIRACHLAANPEEREPLDSQDRTLLDYYSIAVGCENRNMDRYADVMPYDRTRVVVADRGVQVLAAQLSSPVHA
;
A
#
# COMPACT_ATOMS: atom_id res chain seq x y z
N MET A 1 -53.82 33.14 -53.20
CA MET A 1 -53.98 31.72 -53.57
C MET A 1 -54.08 30.92 -52.27
N SER A 2 -55.11 30.10 -52.21
CA SER A 2 -55.66 29.20 -51.19
C SER A 2 -54.80 28.82 -49.97
N SER A 3 -55.34 29.02 -48.77
CA SER A 3 -54.83 28.41 -47.53
C SER A 3 -55.15 26.92 -47.49
N ALA A 4 -54.13 26.07 -47.41
CA ALA A 4 -54.32 24.64 -47.15
C ALA A 4 -54.57 24.43 -45.65
N GLY A 5 -55.69 23.78 -45.35
CA GLY A 5 -56.17 23.51 -44.00
C GLY A 5 -55.34 22.48 -43.26
N PHE A 6 -55.20 22.73 -41.96
CA PHE A 6 -54.67 21.80 -40.98
C PHE A 6 -55.61 20.59 -40.84
N ARG A 7 -55.07 19.37 -40.96
CA ARG A 7 -55.80 18.11 -40.84
C ARG A 7 -55.43 17.47 -39.50
N GLU A 8 -56.39 17.33 -38.60
CA GLU A 8 -56.20 16.60 -37.35
C GLU A 8 -55.93 15.11 -37.60
N PRO A 9 -55.10 14.46 -36.77
CA PRO A 9 -54.79 13.04 -36.91
C PRO A 9 -56.00 12.16 -36.56
N GLU A 10 -56.31 11.23 -37.46
CA GLU A 10 -57.31 10.17 -37.27
C GLU A 10 -56.87 9.20 -36.16
N LEU A 11 -57.74 8.96 -35.18
CA LEU A 11 -57.56 7.93 -34.16
C LEU A 11 -57.69 6.55 -34.82
N VAL A 12 -56.62 5.78 -34.78
CA VAL A 12 -56.59 4.37 -35.19
C VAL A 12 -57.30 3.53 -34.11
N PRO A 13 -58.29 2.70 -34.45
CA PRO A 13 -58.91 1.80 -33.49
C PRO A 13 -57.99 0.61 -33.20
N ASP A 14 -57.73 0.36 -31.92
CA ASP A 14 -57.02 -0.83 -31.44
C ASP A 14 -57.85 -2.08 -31.76
N THR A 15 -57.44 -2.76 -32.84
CA THR A 15 -57.91 -4.10 -33.17
C THR A 15 -56.91 -5.08 -32.58
N TYR A 16 -57.32 -5.73 -31.49
CA TYR A 16 -56.59 -6.84 -30.90
C TYR A 16 -56.78 -8.08 -31.80
N ASP A 17 -55.94 -8.20 -32.82
CA ASP A 17 -55.75 -9.48 -33.51
C ASP A 17 -54.72 -10.30 -32.72
N THR A 18 -55.22 -11.36 -32.08
CA THR A 18 -54.43 -12.47 -31.54
C THR A 18 -53.81 -13.25 -32.69
N ASP A 19 -52.72 -12.74 -33.26
CA ASP A 19 -51.86 -13.51 -34.14
C ASP A 19 -50.73 -14.17 -33.34
N GLY A 20 -50.61 -15.48 -33.56
CA GLY A 20 -49.75 -16.39 -32.81
C GLY A 20 -48.29 -15.98 -32.82
N MET A 21 -47.72 -15.96 -31.62
CA MET A 21 -46.29 -15.84 -31.35
C MET A 21 -45.52 -16.91 -32.17
N PRO A 22 -44.54 -16.52 -33.01
CA PRO A 22 -43.75 -17.50 -33.74
C PRO A 22 -42.87 -18.33 -32.79
N GLU A 23 -42.84 -19.64 -32.99
CA GLU A 23 -41.97 -20.58 -32.28
C GLU A 23 -40.50 -20.14 -32.38
N LEU A 24 -39.93 -19.81 -31.22
CA LEU A 24 -38.50 -19.55 -31.08
C LEU A 24 -37.73 -20.88 -31.17
N ILE A 25 -36.93 -20.99 -32.23
CA ILE A 25 -35.59 -21.61 -32.31
C ILE A 25 -35.46 -23.02 -31.68
N GLY A 26 -35.32 -24.02 -32.54
CA GLY A 26 -35.05 -25.41 -32.16
C GLY A 26 -33.67 -25.63 -31.52
N PRO A 27 -33.47 -26.77 -30.82
CA PRO A 27 -32.29 -27.05 -30.01
C PRO A 27 -31.03 -27.29 -30.87
N ASP A 28 -29.95 -26.58 -30.52
CA ASP A 28 -28.61 -26.76 -31.09
C ASP A 28 -28.03 -28.16 -30.75
N PRO A 29 -27.39 -28.87 -31.70
CA PRO A 29 -26.95 -30.26 -31.53
C PRO A 29 -25.49 -30.44 -31.04
N TYR A 30 -24.94 -29.55 -30.21
CA TYR A 30 -23.57 -29.71 -29.66
C TYR A 30 -23.56 -29.81 -28.13
N PRO A 31 -23.30 -31.00 -27.56
CA PRO A 31 -23.21 -31.19 -26.11
C PRO A 31 -21.82 -30.76 -25.62
N TRP A 32 -21.77 -29.70 -24.83
CA TRP A 32 -20.64 -29.47 -23.92
C TRP A 32 -20.70 -30.53 -22.81
N PRO A 33 -19.59 -31.23 -22.50
CA PRO A 33 -19.58 -32.23 -21.44
C PRO A 33 -19.80 -31.55 -20.09
N GLY A 34 -20.90 -31.91 -19.45
CA GLY A 34 -21.40 -31.28 -18.23
C GLY A 34 -20.55 -31.57 -17.00
N SER A 35 -20.27 -30.50 -16.25
CA SER A 35 -20.23 -30.54 -14.79
C SER A 35 -21.61 -30.16 -14.27
N THR A 36 -22.44 -31.18 -14.03
CA THR A 36 -23.75 -31.03 -13.40
C THR A 36 -23.56 -30.85 -11.91
N GLU A 37 -23.15 -29.65 -11.48
CA GLU A 37 -23.40 -29.21 -10.11
C GLU A 37 -24.50 -28.15 -10.14
N THR A 38 -25.61 -28.55 -9.55
CA THR A 38 -26.86 -27.82 -9.45
C THR A 38 -26.65 -26.64 -8.50
N TRP A 39 -26.30 -25.46 -9.03
CA TRP A 39 -26.24 -24.19 -8.29
C TRP A 39 -27.66 -23.63 -8.03
N GLY A 40 -28.50 -24.44 -7.40
CA GLY A 40 -29.83 -24.10 -6.94
C GLY A 40 -29.92 -24.32 -5.44
N GLY A 41 -29.20 -23.53 -4.66
CA GLY A 41 -29.23 -23.57 -3.21
C GLY A 41 -28.62 -22.30 -2.64
N GLY A 42 -29.46 -21.33 -2.29
CA GLY A 42 -29.05 -20.17 -1.50
C GLY A 42 -28.41 -20.65 -0.20
N GLY A 43 -27.10 -20.51 -0.12
CA GLY A 43 -26.33 -20.66 1.12
C GLY A 43 -26.70 -19.53 2.05
N GLY A 44 -27.73 -19.74 2.86
CA GLY A 44 -28.02 -18.90 4.00
C GLY A 44 -26.84 -18.94 4.97
N TRP A 45 -26.27 -17.78 5.27
CA TRP A 45 -25.34 -17.51 6.37
C TRP A 45 -26.03 -17.64 7.75
N GLY A 46 -26.92 -18.63 7.92
CA GLY A 46 -27.74 -18.82 9.10
C GLY A 46 -27.77 -20.29 9.49
N GLY A 47 -26.76 -20.75 10.21
CA GLY A 47 -26.69 -22.17 10.58
C GLY A 47 -25.52 -22.58 11.46
N ALA A 48 -25.27 -21.89 12.57
CA ALA A 48 -24.54 -22.42 13.74
C ALA A 48 -24.69 -21.51 14.97
N ALA A 49 -25.92 -21.14 15.32
CA ALA A 49 -26.22 -20.55 16.62
C ALA A 49 -26.43 -21.68 17.62
N ASP A 50 -25.37 -22.10 18.33
CA ASP A 50 -25.45 -22.75 19.66
C ASP A 50 -24.05 -22.95 20.30
N GLY A 51 -23.18 -21.95 20.18
CA GLY A 51 -21.88 -21.91 20.85
C GLY A 51 -21.56 -20.48 21.29
N TRP A 52 -22.13 -20.03 22.41
CA TRP A 52 -22.05 -18.66 22.95
C TRP A 52 -20.66 -18.22 23.47
N GLY A 53 -19.58 -18.78 22.94
CA GLY A 53 -18.25 -18.18 23.07
C GLY A 53 -18.07 -17.18 21.93
N VAL A 54 -18.34 -15.90 22.18
CA VAL A 54 -18.06 -14.80 21.24
C VAL A 54 -16.54 -14.64 21.12
N GLN A 55 -15.87 -15.60 20.47
CA GLN A 55 -14.53 -15.40 19.94
C GLN A 55 -14.71 -14.59 18.67
N SER A 56 -14.67 -13.26 18.79
CA SER A 56 -14.50 -12.41 17.61
C SER A 56 -13.24 -12.87 16.88
N SER A 57 -13.47 -13.28 15.63
CA SER A 57 -12.82 -14.39 14.93
C SER A 57 -11.97 -13.94 13.75
N CYS A 58 -11.65 -12.64 13.65
CA CYS A 58 -10.88 -12.12 12.53
C CYS A 58 -9.46 -12.73 12.54
N LYS A 59 -9.24 -13.69 11.63
CA LYS A 59 -7.97 -14.40 11.50
C LYS A 59 -7.01 -13.53 10.72
N ILE A 60 -5.97 -13.06 11.42
CA ILE A 60 -4.86 -12.34 10.83
C ILE A 60 -3.59 -13.03 11.29
N ASP A 61 -2.87 -13.62 10.35
CA ASP A 61 -1.59 -14.28 10.64
C ASP A 61 -0.50 -13.29 11.05
N GLY A 62 0.55 -13.78 11.70
CA GLY A 62 1.73 -12.97 12.03
C GLY A 62 1.50 -11.90 13.11
N ARG A 63 0.39 -12.02 13.87
CA ARG A 63 0.17 -11.26 15.10
C ARG A 63 1.05 -11.84 16.22
N ASP A 64 1.77 -10.96 16.90
CA ASP A 64 2.60 -11.30 18.05
C ASP A 64 2.02 -10.62 19.29
N THR A 65 1.58 -11.42 20.28
CA THR A 65 0.94 -10.90 21.48
C THR A 65 1.85 -9.97 22.27
N GLN A 66 3.16 -10.26 22.32
CA GLN A 66 4.11 -9.43 23.04
C GLN A 66 4.29 -8.08 22.33
N GLU A 67 4.34 -8.07 21.01
CA GLU A 67 4.42 -6.82 20.24
C GLU A 67 3.13 -6.01 20.35
N GLU A 68 1.98 -6.67 20.33
CA GLU A 68 0.69 -6.00 20.53
C GLU A 68 0.59 -5.35 21.91
N GLU A 69 1.09 -6.00 22.97
CA GLU A 69 1.14 -5.45 24.33
C GLU A 69 2.17 -4.31 24.46
N ASN A 70 3.24 -4.35 23.68
CA ASN A 70 4.36 -3.39 23.73
C ASN A 70 4.42 -2.47 22.50
N TRP A 71 3.28 -2.24 21.87
CA TRP A 71 3.14 -1.47 20.64
C TRP A 71 3.72 -0.05 20.71
N TRP A 72 3.70 0.54 21.91
CA TRP A 72 4.17 1.89 22.21
C TRP A 72 5.70 2.01 22.16
N ASP A 73 6.44 0.89 22.18
CA ASP A 73 7.90 0.89 22.23
C ASP A 73 8.51 1.09 20.82
N PRO A 74 9.13 2.24 20.51
CA PRO A 74 9.66 2.52 19.18
C PRO A 74 10.78 1.55 18.78
N GLY A 75 11.49 0.95 19.74
CA GLY A 75 12.57 0.00 19.47
C GLY A 75 12.08 -1.31 18.85
N ARG A 76 10.78 -1.61 18.91
CA ARG A 76 10.19 -2.81 18.30
C ARG A 76 9.61 -2.55 16.90
N GLN A 77 9.57 -1.29 16.46
CA GLN A 77 8.83 -0.87 15.26
C GLN A 77 9.68 -0.80 13.98
N LEU A 78 11.02 -0.93 14.08
CA LEU A 78 11.97 -0.56 13.01
C LEU A 78 11.84 -1.35 11.71
N ASP A 79 11.25 -2.55 11.74
CA ASP A 79 11.19 -3.45 10.58
C ASP A 79 9.77 -3.63 10.01
N ARG A 80 8.85 -2.75 10.41
CA ARG A 80 7.46 -2.81 9.99
C ARG A 80 7.25 -2.01 8.70
N PRO A 81 6.46 -2.51 7.74
CA PRO A 81 6.31 -1.88 6.42
C PRO A 81 5.57 -0.54 6.46
N GLY A 82 4.90 -0.20 7.56
CA GLY A 82 4.15 1.03 7.72
C GLY A 82 2.68 0.88 7.31
N PRO A 83 1.97 1.99 7.03
CA PRO A 83 0.54 1.95 6.79
C PRO A 83 0.23 1.09 5.56
N GLY A 84 -0.86 0.33 5.63
CA GLY A 84 -1.34 -0.48 4.51
C GLY A 84 -2.67 0.02 3.93
N ILE A 85 -3.13 -0.66 2.89
CA ILE A 85 -4.42 -0.44 2.24
C ILE A 85 -5.06 -1.77 1.85
N LEU A 86 -6.39 -1.83 1.94
CA LEU A 86 -7.18 -2.97 1.48
C LEU A 86 -7.45 -2.87 -0.02
N PRO A 87 -7.79 -4.00 -0.68
CA PRO A 87 -7.96 -4.04 -2.14
C PRO A 87 -8.93 -3.02 -2.71
N PRO A 88 -10.08 -2.72 -2.09
CA PRO A 88 -11.02 -1.75 -2.65
C PRO A 88 -10.46 -0.32 -2.70
N LEU A 89 -9.73 0.09 -1.65
CA LEU A 89 -9.05 1.38 -1.65
C LEU A 89 -7.85 1.37 -2.61
N LEU A 90 -7.12 0.25 -2.69
CA LEU A 90 -6.09 0.08 -3.72
C LEU A 90 -6.67 0.26 -5.12
N ALA A 91 -7.79 -0.39 -5.45
CA ALA A 91 -8.45 -0.26 -6.75
C ALA A 91 -8.78 1.20 -7.10
N TYR A 92 -9.17 1.99 -6.10
CA TYR A 92 -9.43 3.43 -6.21
C TYR A 92 -8.15 4.24 -6.45
N ASN A 93 -7.02 3.80 -5.87
CA ASN A 93 -5.72 4.46 -5.99
C ASN A 93 -4.97 4.08 -7.28
N LEU A 94 -5.25 2.91 -7.88
CA LEU A 94 -4.63 2.50 -9.13
C LEU A 94 -5.00 3.41 -10.30
N HIS A 95 -6.24 3.88 -10.31
CA HIS A 95 -6.77 4.73 -11.34
C HIS A 95 -7.96 5.53 -10.81
N ASP A 96 -8.14 6.78 -11.28
CA ASP A 96 -9.32 7.59 -10.98
C ASP A 96 -10.61 6.75 -11.17
N PRO A 97 -11.47 6.60 -10.14
CA PRO A 97 -12.69 5.81 -10.22
C PRO A 97 -13.68 6.30 -11.29
N GLY A 98 -13.59 7.57 -11.68
CA GLY A 98 -14.40 8.20 -12.71
C GLY A 98 -13.95 7.87 -14.13
N HIS A 99 -12.77 7.25 -14.31
CA HIS A 99 -12.36 6.75 -15.62
C HIS A 99 -12.31 5.23 -15.68
N THR A 100 -12.38 4.73 -16.91
CA THR A 100 -12.35 3.30 -17.21
C THR A 100 -11.07 2.97 -17.94
N LEU A 101 -10.38 1.92 -17.47
CA LEU A 101 -9.24 1.34 -18.12
C LEU A 101 -9.70 0.21 -19.05
N PHE A 102 -9.15 0.17 -20.26
CA PHE A 102 -9.48 -0.84 -21.25
C PHE A 102 -8.24 -1.64 -21.67
N SER A 103 -8.42 -2.95 -21.77
CA SER A 103 -7.51 -3.83 -22.50
C SER A 103 -7.79 -3.65 -23.98
N VAL A 104 -6.77 -3.31 -24.76
CA VAL A 104 -6.89 -3.03 -26.19
C VAL A 104 -6.43 -4.24 -26.98
N SER A 105 -7.28 -4.75 -27.87
CA SER A 105 -6.94 -5.82 -28.81
C SER A 105 -7.31 -5.45 -30.24
N PHE A 106 -6.77 -6.18 -31.23
CA PHE A 106 -6.88 -5.80 -32.63
C PHE A 106 -7.34 -6.97 -33.51
N THR A 107 -8.16 -6.67 -34.51
CA THR A 107 -8.35 -7.53 -35.67
C THR A 107 -7.45 -7.05 -36.81
N PRO A 108 -6.69 -7.93 -37.49
CA PRO A 108 -5.87 -7.55 -38.64
C PRO A 108 -6.68 -6.76 -39.68
N PRO A 109 -6.29 -5.51 -40.02
CA PRO A 109 -7.02 -4.72 -41.00
C PRO A 109 -6.94 -5.34 -42.39
N ASP A 110 -8.09 -5.65 -43.00
CA ASP A 110 -8.19 -6.06 -44.41
C ASP A 110 -8.21 -4.83 -45.34
N ILE A 111 -7.16 -4.02 -45.25
CA ILE A 111 -7.00 -2.80 -46.06
C ILE A 111 -6.06 -3.12 -47.22
N LYS A 112 -6.64 -3.43 -48.38
CA LYS A 112 -5.88 -3.74 -49.59
C LYS A 112 -5.35 -2.46 -50.25
N PRO A 113 -4.08 -2.43 -50.70
CA PRO A 113 -3.59 -1.32 -51.52
C PRO A 113 -4.42 -1.22 -52.80
N ASN A 114 -4.71 0.01 -53.24
CA ASN A 114 -5.54 0.24 -54.42
C ASN A 114 -4.80 -0.23 -55.68
N PRO A 115 -5.30 -1.23 -56.44
CA PRO A 115 -4.57 -1.79 -57.59
C PRO A 115 -4.48 -0.85 -58.81
N LYS A 116 -5.09 0.34 -58.76
CA LYS A 116 -5.33 1.20 -59.95
C LYS A 116 -4.21 2.17 -60.34
N SER A 117 -3.07 2.18 -59.65
CA SER A 117 -1.90 2.92 -60.11
C SER A 117 -1.03 1.97 -60.94
N ASP A 118 -1.39 1.80 -62.22
CA ASP A 118 -0.53 1.13 -63.20
C ASP A 118 0.87 1.77 -63.13
N PRO A 119 1.93 1.01 -62.83
CA PRO A 119 3.26 1.55 -62.72
C PRO A 119 3.70 2.04 -64.09
N SER A 120 3.83 3.34 -64.25
CA SER A 120 4.56 3.92 -65.38
C SER A 120 5.98 3.33 -65.36
N GLU A 121 6.30 2.52 -66.39
CA GLU A 121 7.40 1.55 -66.48
C GLU A 121 8.84 2.09 -66.30
N SER A 122 9.07 3.36 -65.94
CA SER A 122 10.41 3.97 -65.96
C SER A 122 11.04 4.31 -64.60
N SER A 123 10.49 3.83 -63.49
CA SER A 123 11.02 4.17 -62.16
C SER A 123 11.83 3.01 -61.57
N THR A 124 13.15 3.20 -61.49
CA THR A 124 14.10 2.38 -60.74
C THR A 124 13.52 1.88 -59.41
N ALA A 125 13.70 0.58 -59.13
CA ALA A 125 13.12 -0.16 -58.01
C ALA A 125 13.46 0.43 -56.61
N SER A 126 12.76 1.49 -56.22
CA SER A 126 12.73 1.94 -54.82
C SER A 126 11.99 0.88 -54.00
N SER A 127 12.61 0.38 -52.94
CA SER A 127 12.07 -0.64 -52.05
C SER A 127 10.68 -0.25 -51.55
N VAL A 128 9.68 -0.99 -52.01
CA VAL A 128 8.25 -0.74 -51.80
C VAL A 128 7.90 -1.09 -50.35
N SER A 129 7.95 -0.14 -49.41
CA SER A 129 7.71 -0.31 -47.95
C SER A 129 6.44 -1.11 -47.57
N GLU A 130 6.58 -2.37 -47.15
CA GLU A 130 5.45 -3.28 -46.82
C GLU A 130 4.42 -2.71 -45.84
N PRO A 131 3.11 -3.03 -45.97
CA PRO A 131 2.10 -2.59 -44.99
C PRO A 131 2.44 -3.09 -43.58
N PRO A 132 1.88 -2.47 -42.51
CA PRO A 132 2.04 -2.94 -41.14
C PRO A 132 1.73 -4.43 -41.00
N SER A 133 2.66 -5.17 -40.40
CA SER A 133 2.44 -6.56 -40.00
C SER A 133 1.51 -6.63 -38.78
N PHE A 134 0.98 -7.82 -38.47
CA PHE A 134 0.22 -8.00 -37.24
C PHE A 134 1.08 -7.75 -35.99
N ASP A 135 2.36 -8.13 -36.02
CA ASP A 135 3.28 -7.84 -34.92
C ASP A 135 3.52 -6.34 -34.77
N ASP A 136 3.64 -5.59 -35.87
CA ASP A 136 3.75 -4.12 -35.83
C ASP A 136 2.55 -3.51 -35.08
N VAL A 137 1.34 -3.98 -35.41
CA VAL A 137 0.09 -3.56 -34.75
C VAL A 137 0.06 -3.98 -33.28
N ARG A 138 0.48 -5.21 -32.95
CA ARG A 138 0.54 -5.67 -31.55
C ARG A 138 1.51 -4.82 -30.71
N THR A 139 2.65 -4.43 -31.28
CA THR A 139 3.64 -3.57 -30.62
C THR A 139 3.25 -2.09 -30.59
N SER A 140 2.11 -1.70 -31.18
CA SER A 140 1.61 -0.33 -31.07
C SER A 140 1.06 -0.02 -29.68
N VAL A 141 0.76 -1.05 -28.88
CA VAL A 141 0.47 -0.92 -27.46
C VAL A 141 1.80 -0.83 -26.72
N PRO A 142 2.01 0.17 -25.84
CA PRO A 142 3.34 0.43 -25.26
C PRO A 142 3.89 -0.70 -24.40
N HIS A 143 3.03 -1.57 -23.87
CA HIS A 143 3.42 -2.73 -23.06
C HIS A 143 2.27 -3.77 -23.07
N PRO A 144 2.53 -5.09 -23.00
CA PRO A 144 1.46 -6.11 -22.95
C PRO A 144 0.48 -5.93 -21.79
N ASP A 145 0.97 -5.44 -20.64
CA ASP A 145 0.16 -5.14 -19.46
C ASP A 145 -0.30 -3.66 -19.40
N ALA A 146 -0.29 -2.95 -20.53
CA ALA A 146 -0.79 -1.58 -20.61
C ALA A 146 -2.29 -1.53 -20.89
N TYR A 147 -2.99 -0.70 -20.12
CA TYR A 147 -4.41 -0.44 -20.26
C TYR A 147 -4.65 1.01 -20.70
N TYR A 148 -5.52 1.20 -21.66
CA TYR A 148 -5.83 2.53 -22.20
C TYR A 148 -6.93 3.22 -21.39
N CYS A 149 -6.73 4.49 -21.07
CA CYS A 149 -7.71 5.37 -20.45
C CYS A 149 -8.17 6.44 -21.46
N PRO A 150 -9.38 6.34 -22.05
CA PRO A 150 -9.90 7.32 -23.00
C PRO A 150 -10.03 8.73 -22.43
N LYS A 151 -10.30 8.84 -21.13
CA LYS A 151 -10.46 10.14 -20.45
C LYS A 151 -9.13 10.86 -20.27
N ASP A 152 -8.04 10.12 -20.07
CA ASP A 152 -6.68 10.67 -19.98
C ASP A 152 -5.92 10.70 -21.29
N ASN A 153 -6.47 10.09 -22.34
CA ASN A 153 -5.81 9.88 -23.62
C ASN A 153 -4.39 9.34 -23.39
N GLY A 154 -4.28 8.27 -22.60
CA GLY A 154 -3.02 7.72 -22.12
C GLY A 154 -3.15 6.29 -21.63
N TRP A 155 -2.00 5.70 -21.29
CA TRP A 155 -1.88 4.30 -20.90
C TRP A 155 -1.41 4.15 -19.46
N VAL A 156 -1.81 3.09 -18.78
CA VAL A 156 -1.31 2.73 -17.46
C VAL A 156 -0.88 1.26 -17.50
N ILE A 157 0.36 0.98 -17.12
CA ILE A 157 0.82 -0.40 -16.93
C ILE A 157 0.35 -0.88 -15.57
N LEU A 158 -0.41 -1.97 -15.54
CA LEU A 158 -0.77 -2.70 -14.33
C LEU A 158 -0.31 -4.14 -14.49
N SER A 159 0.76 -4.53 -13.81
CA SER A 159 1.31 -5.89 -13.87
C SER A 159 1.31 -6.49 -12.48
N TRP A 160 0.69 -7.65 -12.29
CA TRP A 160 0.60 -8.33 -11.00
C TRP A 160 1.04 -9.78 -11.12
N GLY A 161 1.43 -10.37 -9.99
CA GLY A 161 1.81 -11.77 -9.94
C GLY A 161 2.08 -12.24 -8.52
N ASP A 162 2.25 -13.55 -8.40
CA ASP A 162 2.69 -14.22 -7.19
C ASP A 162 4.14 -14.66 -7.37
N ALA A 163 5.07 -14.03 -6.66
CA ALA A 163 6.48 -14.40 -6.71
C ALA A 163 7.10 -14.41 -5.31
N ASP A 164 7.91 -15.44 -5.02
CA ASP A 164 8.61 -15.58 -3.74
C ASP A 164 9.53 -14.39 -3.43
N THR A 165 10.04 -13.74 -4.48
CA THR A 165 10.82 -12.52 -4.39
C THR A 165 10.10 -11.39 -5.12
N PRO A 166 9.82 -10.26 -4.46
CA PRO A 166 9.26 -9.10 -5.14
C PRO A 166 10.26 -8.58 -6.20
N PRO A 167 9.78 -7.79 -7.19
CA PRO A 167 10.64 -7.15 -8.17
C PRO A 167 11.78 -6.38 -7.49
N ALA A 168 12.96 -6.40 -8.11
CA ALA A 168 14.12 -5.70 -7.58
C ALA A 168 13.84 -4.19 -7.50
N LEU A 169 14.22 -3.60 -6.37
CA LEU A 169 14.00 -2.18 -6.12
C LEU A 169 15.00 -1.35 -6.93
N ALA A 170 14.53 -0.22 -7.46
CA ALA A 170 15.36 0.79 -8.10
C ALA A 170 16.38 1.37 -7.11
N ARG A 171 17.54 1.78 -7.61
CA ARG A 171 18.63 2.32 -6.76
C ARG A 171 18.24 3.65 -6.15
N SER A 172 17.39 4.42 -6.83
CA SER A 172 16.86 5.68 -6.30
C SER A 172 15.72 5.51 -5.29
N SER A 173 15.19 4.29 -5.09
CA SER A 173 14.05 4.07 -4.22
C SER A 173 14.41 4.33 -2.76
N PRO A 174 13.61 5.09 -2.00
CA PRO A 174 13.83 5.24 -0.57
C PRO A 174 13.72 3.89 0.14
N HIS A 175 14.58 3.66 1.13
CA HIS A 175 14.72 2.40 1.85
C HIS A 175 13.64 2.19 2.93
N CYS A 176 12.36 2.20 2.55
CA CYS A 176 11.34 1.63 3.43
C CYS A 176 11.51 0.09 3.45
N PRO A 177 11.43 -0.56 4.63
CA PRO A 177 11.54 -2.00 4.69
C PRO A 177 10.38 -2.65 3.93
N LEU A 178 10.70 -3.58 3.04
CA LEU A 178 9.71 -4.48 2.46
C LEU A 178 9.13 -5.37 3.58
N PRO A 179 7.88 -5.85 3.45
CA PRO A 179 7.34 -6.76 4.46
C PRO A 179 8.26 -7.99 4.57
N ARG A 180 8.49 -8.51 5.77
CA ARG A 180 9.43 -9.65 5.93
C ARG A 180 8.95 -10.85 5.10
N PRO A 181 9.85 -11.57 4.38
CA PRO A 181 9.48 -12.78 3.65
C PRO A 181 9.12 -13.93 4.61
N MET A 182 9.77 -13.99 5.78
CA MET A 182 9.53 -15.04 6.77
C MET A 182 8.12 -14.92 7.35
N GLY A 183 7.29 -15.92 7.04
CA GLY A 183 5.91 -16.00 7.53
C GLY A 183 4.84 -15.64 6.49
N ARG A 184 5.23 -15.25 5.27
CA ARG A 184 4.25 -15.13 4.19
C ARG A 184 3.81 -16.51 3.72
N GLN A 185 2.51 -16.68 3.55
CA GLN A 185 1.98 -17.89 2.95
C GLN A 185 2.24 -17.86 1.44
N SER A 186 2.50 -19.02 0.85
CA SER A 186 2.63 -19.16 -0.61
C SER A 186 1.29 -19.01 -1.31
N GLU A 187 0.18 -19.25 -0.61
CA GLU A 187 -1.17 -19.15 -1.16
C GLU A 187 -1.65 -17.70 -1.18
N ASN A 188 -2.34 -17.34 -2.25
CA ASN A 188 -2.94 -16.03 -2.43
C ASN A 188 -4.03 -15.81 -1.35
N CYS A 189 -4.03 -14.65 -0.68
CA CYS A 189 -4.99 -14.35 0.39
C CYS A 189 -6.45 -14.40 -0.06
N VAL A 190 -6.74 -14.24 -1.35
CA VAL A 190 -8.11 -14.27 -1.90
C VAL A 190 -8.64 -15.70 -2.04
N ASP A 191 -7.76 -16.66 -2.30
CA ASP A 191 -8.13 -18.07 -2.47
C ASP A 191 -7.98 -18.88 -1.17
N GLY A 192 -7.27 -18.31 -0.19
CA GLY A 192 -6.93 -18.98 1.07
C GLY A 192 -8.04 -18.92 2.13
N THR A 193 -8.02 -19.89 3.05
CA THR A 193 -8.99 -19.95 4.18
C THR A 193 -8.53 -19.17 5.43
N VAL A 194 -7.33 -18.59 5.40
CA VAL A 194 -6.66 -18.10 6.61
C VAL A 194 -6.82 -16.61 6.83
N ASN A 195 -6.77 -15.80 5.76
CA ASN A 195 -6.95 -14.35 5.84
C ASN A 195 -8.19 -13.97 5.03
N GLU A 196 -8.93 -12.95 5.50
CA GLU A 196 -10.14 -12.46 4.80
C GLU A 196 -9.80 -11.80 3.46
N THR A 197 -8.67 -11.09 3.38
CA THR A 197 -8.25 -10.39 2.17
C THR A 197 -6.76 -10.02 2.20
N HIS A 198 -6.25 -9.43 1.12
CA HIS A 198 -4.91 -8.85 1.09
C HIS A 198 -4.81 -7.57 1.93
N HIS A 199 -3.66 -7.33 2.54
CA HIS A 199 -3.28 -6.03 3.08
C HIS A 199 -2.01 -5.53 2.39
N PHE A 200 -2.15 -4.50 1.55
CA PHE A 200 -1.10 -4.01 0.64
C PHE A 200 -0.31 -2.84 1.23
N HIS A 201 0.99 -2.80 0.95
CA HIS A 201 1.87 -1.67 1.25
C HIS A 201 2.39 -1.05 -0.04
N LYS A 202 2.30 0.29 -0.15
CA LYS A 202 2.73 1.05 -1.32
C LYS A 202 4.18 1.52 -1.16
N TYR A 203 4.98 1.27 -2.18
CA TYR A 203 6.34 1.76 -2.34
C TYR A 203 6.38 2.61 -3.62
N GLU A 204 6.39 3.93 -3.45
CA GLU A 204 6.32 4.86 -4.58
C GLU A 204 7.60 4.83 -5.40
N LYS A 205 7.47 4.76 -6.73
CA LYS A 205 8.61 4.80 -7.66
C LYS A 205 9.73 3.81 -7.29
N ALA A 206 9.32 2.63 -6.86
CA ALA A 206 10.21 1.65 -6.24
C ALA A 206 10.82 0.67 -7.24
N VAL A 207 10.26 0.51 -8.44
CA VAL A 207 10.71 -0.51 -9.41
C VAL A 207 11.05 0.15 -10.74
N ASP A 208 12.22 -0.16 -11.28
CA ASP A 208 12.61 0.31 -12.61
C ASP A 208 11.86 -0.49 -13.69
N SER A 209 11.15 0.22 -14.57
CA SER A 209 10.49 -0.32 -15.76
C SER A 209 11.39 -1.20 -16.65
N HIS A 210 12.71 -0.99 -16.65
CA HIS A 210 13.63 -1.83 -17.40
C HIS A 210 13.81 -3.23 -16.82
N GLN A 211 13.45 -3.42 -15.55
CA GLN A 211 13.57 -4.68 -14.82
C GLN A 211 12.27 -5.50 -14.82
N LEU A 212 11.24 -5.02 -15.52
CA LEU A 212 10.02 -5.79 -15.77
C LEU A 212 10.34 -7.04 -16.60
N PRO A 213 9.54 -8.13 -16.48
CA PRO A 213 9.70 -9.32 -17.32
C PRO A 213 9.70 -8.98 -18.82
N VAL A 214 8.87 -8.02 -19.21
CA VAL A 214 8.94 -7.33 -20.50
C VAL A 214 9.39 -5.90 -20.21
N PRO A 215 10.65 -5.54 -20.47
CA PRO A 215 11.16 -4.20 -20.17
C PRO A 215 10.34 -3.13 -20.88
N PHE A 216 9.87 -2.13 -20.13
CA PHE A 216 9.22 -0.95 -20.71
C PHE A 216 10.27 0.14 -20.94
N ARG A 217 10.32 0.66 -22.17
CA ARG A 217 11.20 1.76 -22.57
C ARG A 217 10.34 2.83 -23.21
N PHE A 218 10.58 4.10 -22.86
CA PHE A 218 9.94 5.18 -23.60
C PHE A 218 10.42 5.21 -25.04
N ASP A 219 9.48 5.47 -25.93
CA ASP A 219 9.81 5.75 -27.32
C ASP A 219 10.69 7.01 -27.40
N GLN A 220 11.54 7.08 -28.44
CA GLN A 220 12.46 8.21 -28.59
C GLN A 220 11.71 9.55 -28.72
N TRP A 221 10.52 9.55 -29.34
CA TRP A 221 9.71 10.76 -29.48
C TRP A 221 9.10 11.20 -28.15
N ASP A 222 8.75 10.28 -27.25
CA ASP A 222 8.23 10.59 -25.92
C ASP A 222 9.33 11.26 -25.08
N THR A 223 10.55 10.72 -25.15
CA THR A 223 11.71 11.24 -24.39
C THR A 223 12.01 12.70 -24.76
N MET A 224 11.93 13.07 -26.04
CA MET A 224 12.15 14.45 -26.48
C MET A 224 11.10 15.42 -25.92
N GLU A 225 9.85 15.01 -25.78
CA GLU A 225 8.79 15.82 -25.20
C GLU A 225 8.95 15.94 -23.68
N THR A 226 9.26 14.85 -22.99
CA THR A 226 9.52 14.86 -21.55
C THR A 226 10.71 15.76 -21.20
N VAL A 227 11.79 15.70 -21.97
CA VAL A 227 12.96 16.59 -21.78
C VAL A 227 12.58 18.06 -22.02
N LYS A 228 11.81 18.35 -23.06
CA LYS A 228 11.29 19.72 -23.30
C LYS A 228 10.40 20.19 -22.16
N HIS A 229 9.54 19.33 -21.62
CA HIS A 229 8.66 19.66 -20.51
C HIS A 229 9.47 19.92 -19.23
N ARG A 230 10.43 19.04 -18.91
CA ARG A 230 11.33 19.19 -17.75
C ARG A 230 12.14 20.48 -17.82
N ARG A 231 12.63 20.86 -19.02
CA ARG A 231 13.31 22.15 -19.23
C ARG A 231 12.40 23.34 -18.92
N ARG A 232 11.14 23.32 -19.36
CA ARG A 232 10.17 24.41 -19.06
C ARG A 232 9.86 24.52 -17.58
N VAL A 233 9.64 23.39 -16.90
CA VAL A 233 9.36 23.38 -15.45
C VAL A 233 10.58 23.85 -14.65
N SER A 234 11.78 23.45 -15.05
CA SER A 234 13.03 23.87 -14.39
C SER A 234 13.37 25.35 -14.59
N THR A 235 12.82 26.02 -15.60
CA THR A 235 13.08 27.46 -15.85
C THR A 235 12.31 28.37 -14.88
N VAL A 236 11.40 27.82 -14.06
CA VAL A 236 10.58 28.58 -13.10
C VAL A 236 11.24 28.67 -11.71
N LEU A 237 12.40 28.06 -11.50
CA LEU A 237 13.25 28.37 -10.35
C LEU A 237 14.24 29.48 -10.74
N PRO A 238 14.09 30.71 -10.24
CA PRO A 238 15.02 31.79 -10.51
C PRO A 238 16.30 31.60 -9.69
N ASP A 239 17.42 31.89 -10.35
CA ASP A 239 18.79 32.04 -9.85
C ASP A 239 19.62 30.76 -9.56
N GLU A 240 20.72 30.66 -10.34
CA GLU A 240 21.97 29.89 -10.11
C GLU A 240 22.30 28.61 -10.94
N LEU A 241 21.52 28.18 -11.93
CA LEU A 241 21.99 27.14 -12.88
C LEU A 241 22.59 27.73 -14.16
N ASN A 242 23.92 27.84 -14.17
CA ASN A 242 24.75 28.38 -15.25
C ASN A 242 24.84 27.39 -16.44
N LEU A 243 23.79 27.30 -17.25
CA LEU A 243 23.63 26.37 -18.39
C LEU A 243 24.70 26.52 -19.49
N ASN A 244 25.44 27.64 -19.53
CA ASN A 244 26.49 27.88 -20.54
C ASN A 244 27.83 27.19 -20.22
N LYS A 245 27.94 26.47 -19.08
CA LYS A 245 29.18 25.76 -18.69
C LYS A 245 29.19 24.27 -18.98
N MET A 246 28.07 23.68 -19.45
CA MET A 246 28.06 22.31 -19.97
C MET A 246 28.51 22.31 -21.43
N GLY A 247 29.83 22.41 -21.63
CA GLY A 247 30.44 22.28 -22.95
C GLY A 247 30.34 20.85 -23.48
N VAL A 248 30.13 20.73 -24.78
CA VAL A 248 29.94 19.51 -25.61
C VAL A 248 31.19 18.60 -25.64
N GLY A 249 32.06 18.62 -24.62
CA GLY A 249 33.39 18.02 -24.66
C GLY A 249 33.78 17.10 -23.49
N GLU A 250 32.95 16.96 -22.46
CA GLU A 250 33.25 16.15 -21.26
C GLU A 250 32.28 14.97 -21.04
N GLU A 251 31.53 14.55 -22.07
CA GLU A 251 30.54 13.45 -21.95
C GLU A 251 31.14 12.03 -22.06
N ASP A 252 32.41 11.87 -22.44
CA ASP A 252 32.95 10.56 -22.87
C ASP A 252 33.66 9.71 -21.78
N LYS A 253 33.66 10.11 -20.49
CA LYS A 253 34.48 9.40 -19.47
C LYS A 253 33.88 9.17 -18.08
N MET A 254 32.62 9.49 -17.86
CA MET A 254 31.97 8.94 -16.67
C MET A 254 31.40 7.58 -17.07
N ASP A 255 31.75 6.53 -16.32
CA ASP A 255 30.99 5.28 -16.29
C ASP A 255 29.59 5.64 -15.74
N VAL A 256 28.79 6.30 -16.57
CA VAL A 256 27.44 6.74 -16.24
C VAL A 256 26.62 5.47 -16.28
N ASP A 257 26.42 4.91 -15.10
CA ASP A 257 25.34 3.97 -14.80
C ASP A 257 24.15 4.23 -15.73
N GLU A 258 23.73 3.23 -16.50
CA GLU A 258 22.58 3.37 -17.41
C GLU A 258 21.44 4.06 -16.64
N PRO A 259 20.88 5.16 -17.16
CA PRO A 259 19.87 5.91 -16.44
C PRO A 259 18.69 5.00 -16.17
N GLU A 260 18.23 5.00 -14.92
CA GLU A 260 17.05 4.23 -14.53
C GLU A 260 15.87 4.61 -15.43
N GLY A 261 15.11 3.59 -15.82
CA GLY A 261 13.92 3.80 -16.61
C GLY A 261 12.83 4.51 -15.79
N PRO A 262 11.66 4.71 -16.39
CA PRO A 262 10.47 5.09 -15.66
C PRO A 262 10.27 4.26 -14.41
N LEU A 263 10.12 4.91 -13.26
CA LEU A 263 9.92 4.23 -11.99
C LEU A 263 8.43 3.95 -11.78
N LEU A 264 8.10 2.71 -11.41
CA LEU A 264 6.75 2.23 -11.13
C LEU A 264 6.51 2.18 -9.62
N ASP A 265 5.27 2.41 -9.22
CA ASP A 265 4.81 2.14 -7.85
C ASP A 265 4.69 0.63 -7.67
N LEU A 266 5.19 0.13 -6.54
CA LEU A 266 5.08 -1.28 -6.14
C LEU A 266 4.10 -1.39 -4.96
N TYR A 267 3.16 -2.32 -5.07
CA TYR A 267 2.24 -2.70 -4.01
C TYR A 267 2.54 -4.14 -3.62
N VAL A 268 2.82 -4.39 -2.34
CA VAL A 268 3.17 -5.72 -1.84
C VAL A 268 2.20 -6.13 -0.75
N CYS A 269 1.60 -7.32 -0.86
CA CYS A 269 0.84 -7.87 0.24
C CYS A 269 1.78 -8.28 1.39
N CYS A 270 1.45 -7.91 2.63
CA CYS A 270 2.23 -8.30 3.81
C CYS A 270 1.94 -9.72 4.32
N GLN A 271 0.94 -10.42 3.78
CA GLN A 271 0.52 -11.76 4.22
C GLN A 271 0.89 -12.88 3.22
N CYS A 272 0.94 -12.58 1.93
CA CYS A 272 1.27 -13.54 0.88
C CYS A 272 2.31 -12.97 -0.11
N ASN A 273 2.63 -13.76 -1.14
CA ASN A 273 3.63 -13.42 -2.16
C ASN A 273 3.08 -12.56 -3.31
N PHE A 274 1.82 -12.14 -3.22
CA PHE A 274 1.18 -11.30 -4.24
C PHE A 274 1.76 -9.89 -4.25
N TYR A 275 2.07 -9.39 -5.45
CA TYR A 275 2.47 -8.01 -5.69
C TYR A 275 1.80 -7.44 -6.93
N LEU A 276 1.78 -6.11 -7.01
CA LEU A 276 1.26 -5.34 -8.14
C LEU A 276 2.18 -4.17 -8.45
N LEU A 277 2.43 -3.94 -9.72
CA LEU A 277 3.19 -2.82 -10.26
C LEU A 277 2.24 -1.89 -11.01
N ARG A 278 2.41 -0.59 -10.79
CA ARG A 278 1.61 0.45 -11.42
C ARG A 278 2.52 1.54 -11.99
N SER A 279 2.46 1.78 -13.29
CA SER A 279 3.15 2.93 -13.88
C SER A 279 2.41 4.24 -13.60
N PRO A 280 3.10 5.39 -13.68
CA PRO A 280 2.41 6.65 -13.98
C PRO A 280 1.66 6.56 -15.31
N VAL A 281 0.74 7.50 -15.55
CA VAL A 281 0.06 7.61 -16.86
C VAL A 281 1.10 7.91 -17.93
N ILE A 282 1.25 6.98 -18.87
CA ILE A 282 2.05 7.13 -20.08
C ILE A 282 1.20 7.95 -21.06
N PRO A 283 1.66 9.13 -21.50
CA PRO A 283 0.88 9.98 -22.38
C PRO A 283 0.60 9.30 -23.72
N GLY A 284 -0.55 9.58 -24.33
CA GLY A 284 -0.80 9.22 -25.72
C GLY A 284 0.06 10.03 -26.69
N VAL A 285 0.09 9.59 -27.96
CA VAL A 285 0.84 10.24 -29.04
C VAL A 285 0.37 11.67 -29.28
N ILE A 286 -0.93 11.91 -29.11
CA ILE A 286 -1.51 13.25 -29.13
C ILE A 286 -1.57 13.77 -27.69
N PRO A 287 -0.89 14.87 -27.36
CA PRO A 287 -0.95 15.43 -26.01
C PRO A 287 -2.39 15.74 -25.59
N LYS A 288 -2.77 15.34 -24.37
CA LYS A 288 -4.12 15.54 -23.81
C LYS A 288 -4.68 16.95 -24.02
N PRO A 289 -3.93 18.06 -23.82
CA PRO A 289 -4.47 19.39 -24.09
C PRO A 289 -4.87 19.63 -25.56
N ALA A 290 -4.11 19.10 -26.53
CA ALA A 290 -4.45 19.22 -27.94
C ALA A 290 -5.66 18.33 -28.32
N TRP A 291 -5.79 17.18 -27.67
CA TRP A 291 -6.94 16.30 -27.80
C TRP A 291 -8.21 16.96 -27.26
N ASP A 292 -8.16 17.49 -26.03
CA ASP A 292 -9.28 18.18 -25.38
C ASP A 292 -9.70 19.43 -26.16
N ASP A 293 -8.75 20.22 -26.68
CA ASP A 293 -9.01 21.37 -27.56
C ASP A 293 -9.82 20.96 -28.80
N LEU A 294 -9.43 19.85 -29.45
CA LEU A 294 -10.12 19.34 -30.63
C LEU A 294 -11.54 18.86 -30.29
N LEU A 295 -11.69 18.07 -29.23
CA LEU A 295 -13.00 17.56 -28.80
C LEU A 295 -13.95 18.70 -28.43
N LYS A 296 -13.45 19.67 -27.66
CA LYS A 296 -14.21 20.87 -27.29
C LYS A 296 -14.63 21.66 -28.53
N GLU A 297 -13.72 21.90 -29.46
CA GLU A 297 -14.03 22.62 -30.69
C GLU A 297 -15.14 21.93 -31.49
N LYS A 298 -15.07 20.60 -31.65
CA LYS A 298 -16.07 19.84 -32.43
C LYS A 298 -17.42 19.77 -31.74
N ASN A 299 -17.42 19.78 -30.41
CA ASN A 299 -18.64 19.83 -29.62
C ASN A 299 -19.32 21.21 -29.64
N GLU A 300 -18.54 22.29 -29.52
CA GLU A 300 -19.05 23.67 -29.50
C GLU A 300 -19.37 24.20 -30.90
N ASN A 301 -18.65 23.75 -31.93
CA ASN A 301 -18.79 24.21 -33.30
C ASN A 301 -19.02 23.01 -34.25
N PRO A 302 -20.18 22.32 -34.14
CA PRO A 302 -20.48 21.22 -35.04
C PRO A 302 -20.60 21.69 -36.49
N GLN A 303 -20.27 20.81 -37.42
CA GLN A 303 -20.42 21.08 -38.84
C GLN A 303 -21.89 21.36 -39.21
N PRO A 304 -22.18 22.21 -40.22
CA PRO A 304 -23.55 22.53 -40.60
C PRO A 304 -24.39 21.27 -40.89
N GLY A 305 -25.53 21.14 -40.20
CA GLY A 305 -26.43 20.00 -40.33
C GLY A 305 -25.97 18.73 -39.61
N LYS A 306 -25.00 18.82 -38.70
CA LYS A 306 -24.50 17.71 -37.89
C LYS A 306 -24.67 17.99 -36.41
N THR A 307 -24.92 16.96 -35.64
CA THR A 307 -24.93 17.05 -34.18
C THR A 307 -23.49 17.18 -33.63
N PRO A 308 -23.29 17.73 -32.42
CA PRO A 308 -21.98 17.78 -31.75
C PRO A 308 -21.26 16.42 -31.71
N ALA A 309 -22.00 15.36 -31.38
CA ALA A 309 -21.46 14.01 -31.29
C ALA A 309 -21.09 13.44 -32.66
N SER A 310 -21.93 13.65 -33.68
CA SER A 310 -21.63 13.27 -35.09
C SER A 310 -20.40 14.02 -35.64
N SER A 311 -20.29 15.32 -35.36
CA SER A 311 -19.12 16.15 -35.74
C SER A 311 -17.84 15.62 -35.12
N THR A 312 -17.89 15.23 -33.84
CA THR A 312 -16.75 14.65 -33.12
C THR A 312 -16.35 13.29 -33.70
N ALA A 313 -17.32 12.39 -33.92
CA ALA A 313 -17.07 11.07 -34.52
C ALA A 313 -16.42 11.21 -35.90
N MET A 314 -16.99 12.02 -36.79
CA MET A 314 -16.44 12.26 -38.13
C MET A 314 -15.00 12.82 -38.10
N ALA A 315 -14.67 13.66 -37.12
CA ALA A 315 -13.31 14.17 -36.95
C ALA A 315 -12.34 13.03 -36.61
N MET A 316 -12.69 12.15 -35.66
CA MET A 316 -11.84 11.01 -35.26
C MET A 316 -11.66 10.01 -36.39
N GLU A 317 -12.74 9.66 -37.09
CA GLU A 317 -12.68 8.79 -38.26
C GLU A 317 -11.82 9.38 -39.38
N THR A 318 -11.84 10.71 -39.54
CA THR A 318 -11.01 11.39 -40.55
C THR A 318 -9.53 11.29 -40.18
N LEU A 319 -9.19 11.37 -38.89
CA LEU A 319 -7.83 11.13 -38.41
C LEU A 319 -7.41 9.67 -38.63
N LEU A 320 -8.26 8.70 -38.25
CA LEU A 320 -8.02 7.28 -38.49
C LEU A 320 -7.82 6.99 -39.98
N MET A 321 -8.69 7.50 -40.84
CA MET A 321 -8.60 7.32 -42.29
C MET A 321 -7.32 7.94 -42.86
N ALA A 322 -6.88 9.09 -42.34
CA ALA A 322 -5.62 9.71 -42.77
C ALA A 322 -4.41 8.83 -42.41
N ILE A 323 -4.38 8.30 -41.18
CA ILE A 323 -3.33 7.38 -40.72
C ILE A 323 -3.38 6.07 -41.51
N GLU A 324 -4.56 5.50 -41.73
CA GLU A 324 -4.74 4.24 -42.44
C GLU A 324 -4.34 4.33 -43.92
N ASN A 325 -4.71 5.43 -44.58
CA ASN A 325 -4.28 5.70 -45.95
C ASN A 325 -2.76 5.81 -46.04
N LEU A 326 -2.11 6.45 -45.06
CA LEU A 326 -0.66 6.59 -45.01
C LEU A 326 0.03 5.25 -44.78
N LEU A 327 -0.39 4.50 -43.76
CA LEU A 327 0.27 3.26 -43.32
C LEU A 327 -0.02 2.05 -44.22
N TRP A 328 -1.28 1.80 -44.59
CA TRP A 328 -1.66 0.60 -45.36
C TRP A 328 -1.76 0.85 -46.86
N LYS A 329 -2.27 2.02 -47.28
CA LYS A 329 -2.43 2.35 -48.71
C LYS A 329 -1.24 3.10 -49.29
N ARG A 330 -0.28 3.51 -48.45
CA ARG A 330 0.96 4.22 -48.84
C ARG A 330 0.69 5.54 -49.56
N GLU A 331 -0.38 6.18 -49.15
CA GLU A 331 -0.85 7.45 -49.66
C GLU A 331 0.01 8.59 -49.09
N ASN A 332 1.19 8.81 -49.66
CA ASN A 332 2.11 9.89 -49.25
C ASN A 332 1.76 11.25 -49.86
N ARG A 333 0.58 11.38 -50.49
CA ARG A 333 0.15 12.64 -51.10
C ARG A 333 -0.17 13.66 -50.01
N MET A 334 0.14 14.93 -50.28
CA MET A 334 -0.17 16.03 -49.37
C MET A 334 -1.69 16.11 -49.11
N LEU A 335 -2.06 16.24 -47.84
CA LEU A 335 -3.44 16.47 -47.43
C LEU A 335 -3.79 17.94 -47.67
N ARG A 336 -4.67 18.20 -48.64
CA ARG A 336 -5.12 19.56 -48.94
C ARG A 336 -6.23 19.98 -47.99
N VAL A 337 -5.89 20.87 -47.06
CA VAL A 337 -6.83 21.29 -46.00
C VAL A 337 -7.94 22.17 -46.53
N THR A 338 -7.75 22.88 -47.65
CA THR A 338 -8.76 23.77 -48.26
C THR A 338 -9.88 23.03 -49.00
N ARG A 339 -9.75 21.72 -49.22
CA ARG A 339 -10.77 20.96 -49.95
C ARG A 339 -12.05 20.80 -49.14
N SER A 340 -13.19 20.94 -49.81
CA SER A 340 -14.52 20.80 -49.19
C SER A 340 -14.68 19.49 -48.42
N GLY A 341 -14.14 18.38 -48.91
CA GLY A 341 -14.20 17.09 -48.19
C GLY A 341 -13.47 17.10 -46.84
N PHE A 342 -12.34 17.79 -46.74
CA PHE A 342 -11.61 17.94 -45.47
C PHE A 342 -12.34 18.93 -44.55
N GLN A 343 -12.74 20.08 -45.12
CA GLN A 343 -13.45 21.14 -44.38
C GLN A 343 -14.78 20.66 -43.80
N ASN A 344 -15.58 19.92 -44.56
CA ASN A 344 -16.88 19.42 -44.14
C ASN A 344 -16.80 18.31 -43.09
N LYS A 345 -15.67 17.60 -43.00
CA LYS A 345 -15.50 16.48 -42.06
C LYS A 345 -14.84 16.91 -40.76
N ILE A 346 -13.67 17.54 -40.85
CA ILE A 346 -12.88 17.93 -39.68
C ILE A 346 -12.66 19.44 -39.61
N GLY A 347 -12.66 20.17 -40.74
CA GLY A 347 -12.33 21.61 -40.71
C GLY A 347 -10.83 21.87 -40.52
N TRP A 348 -10.38 23.08 -40.83
CA TRP A 348 -9.00 23.51 -40.55
C TRP A 348 -8.96 24.56 -39.45
N SER A 349 -8.43 24.18 -38.29
CA SER A 349 -8.35 25.01 -37.10
C SER A 349 -6.99 24.85 -36.41
N PRO A 350 -6.62 25.74 -35.47
CA PRO A 350 -5.42 25.58 -34.66
C PRO A 350 -5.39 24.27 -33.87
N ALA A 351 -6.54 23.77 -33.37
CA ALA A 351 -6.59 22.50 -32.65
C ALA A 351 -6.27 21.32 -33.57
N VAL A 352 -6.88 21.28 -34.77
CA VAL A 352 -6.60 20.28 -35.79
C VAL A 352 -5.12 20.33 -36.21
N GLN A 353 -4.56 21.52 -36.41
CA GLN A 353 -3.15 21.70 -36.75
C GLN A 353 -2.23 21.12 -35.65
N LYS A 354 -2.49 21.40 -34.37
CA LYS A 354 -1.71 20.83 -33.25
C LYS A 354 -1.76 19.30 -33.26
N VAL A 355 -2.93 18.70 -33.52
CA VAL A 355 -3.09 17.25 -33.58
C VAL A 355 -2.28 16.65 -34.73
N PHE A 356 -2.38 17.20 -35.93
CA PHE A 356 -1.59 16.70 -37.07
C PHE A 356 -0.08 16.91 -36.87
N GLN A 357 0.34 18.01 -36.27
CA GLN A 357 1.74 18.24 -35.89
C GLN A 357 2.22 17.20 -34.86
N ALA A 358 1.39 16.84 -33.87
CA ALA A 358 1.72 15.76 -32.93
C ALA A 358 1.90 14.41 -33.64
N LEU A 359 1.09 14.14 -34.68
CA LEU A 359 1.23 12.96 -35.55
C LEU A 359 2.45 13.02 -36.49
N GLY A 360 3.19 14.13 -36.52
CA GLY A 360 4.39 14.32 -37.34
C GLY A 360 4.13 14.91 -38.73
N PHE A 361 2.91 15.35 -39.03
CA PHE A 361 2.64 16.09 -40.26
C PHE A 361 3.25 17.49 -40.16
N THR A 362 3.75 17.99 -41.29
CA THR A 362 4.32 19.33 -41.39
C THR A 362 3.50 20.20 -42.31
N ASP A 363 3.29 21.46 -41.92
CA ASP A 363 2.63 22.45 -42.77
C ASP A 363 3.45 22.66 -44.05
N ASP A 364 2.78 22.65 -45.19
CA ASP A 364 3.40 22.79 -46.52
C ASP A 364 2.46 23.54 -47.48
N MET A 365 3.02 24.05 -48.57
CA MET A 365 2.28 24.79 -49.60
C MET A 365 2.30 24.02 -50.92
N PHE A 366 1.13 23.62 -51.41
CA PHE A 366 0.99 23.03 -52.74
C PHE A 366 0.60 24.12 -53.74
N GLY A 367 1.60 24.78 -54.33
CA GLY A 367 1.38 25.98 -55.12
C GLY A 367 0.92 27.12 -54.21
N SER A 368 -0.32 27.58 -54.37
CA SER A 368 -0.93 28.60 -53.51
C SER A 368 -1.87 28.04 -52.43
N GLU A 369 -2.10 26.72 -52.40
CA GLU A 369 -3.00 26.08 -51.45
C GLU A 369 -2.22 25.60 -50.21
N ALA A 370 -2.72 25.92 -49.01
CA ALA A 370 -2.21 25.34 -47.77
C ALA A 370 -2.52 23.83 -47.72
N GLY A 371 -1.58 23.05 -47.22
CA GLY A 371 -1.73 21.62 -47.02
C GLY A 371 -0.81 21.10 -45.93
N MET A 372 -0.95 19.81 -45.62
CA MET A 372 -0.09 19.11 -44.67
C MET A 372 0.62 17.97 -45.38
N ARG A 373 1.95 17.96 -45.28
CA ARG A 373 2.76 16.86 -45.78
C ARG A 373 2.83 15.76 -44.72
N PRO A 374 2.48 14.50 -45.05
CA PRO A 374 2.62 13.39 -44.11
C PRO A 374 4.10 13.12 -43.78
N PRO A 375 4.40 12.60 -42.59
CA PRO A 375 5.76 12.15 -42.27
C PRO A 375 6.16 10.96 -43.15
N SER A 376 7.46 10.78 -43.36
CA SER A 376 7.96 9.56 -44.01
C SER A 376 7.73 8.36 -43.10
N VAL A 377 7.16 7.28 -43.64
CA VAL A 377 6.93 5.99 -42.95
C VAL A 377 7.78 4.86 -43.56
N ASP A 378 8.83 5.22 -44.28
CA ASP A 378 9.72 4.25 -44.92
C ASP A 378 10.51 3.44 -43.88
N ALA A 379 10.19 2.16 -43.79
CA ALA A 379 10.83 1.20 -42.89
C ALA A 379 12.33 0.99 -43.20
N SER A 380 12.84 1.42 -44.35
CA SER A 380 14.27 1.40 -44.63
C SER A 380 15.05 2.46 -43.84
N THR A 381 14.38 3.55 -43.44
CA THR A 381 14.99 4.68 -42.74
C THR A 381 14.72 4.61 -41.24
N PRO A 382 15.68 4.95 -40.36
CA PRO A 382 15.44 5.00 -38.91
C PRO A 382 14.28 5.93 -38.53
N GLN A 383 14.21 7.10 -39.18
CA GLN A 383 13.14 8.08 -38.97
C GLN A 383 11.77 7.53 -39.41
N GLY A 384 11.71 6.84 -40.55
CA GLY A 384 10.46 6.25 -41.04
C GLY A 384 9.97 5.10 -40.16
N LYS A 385 10.87 4.28 -39.59
CA LYS A 385 10.51 3.29 -38.56
C LYS A 385 9.89 3.95 -37.32
N GLN A 386 10.47 5.05 -36.85
CA GLN A 386 9.96 5.78 -35.69
C GLN A 386 8.57 6.37 -35.95
N TYR A 387 8.38 7.07 -37.07
CA TYR A 387 7.06 7.62 -37.40
C TYR A 387 6.02 6.54 -37.68
N ARG A 388 6.41 5.41 -38.27
CA ARG A 388 5.52 4.27 -38.45
C ARG A 388 5.03 3.73 -37.10
N ALA A 389 5.93 3.52 -36.14
CA ALA A 389 5.57 3.09 -34.78
C ALA A 389 4.68 4.14 -34.07
N LYS A 390 5.05 5.42 -34.16
CA LYS A 390 4.27 6.55 -33.59
C LYS A 390 2.85 6.61 -34.16
N LEU A 391 2.69 6.48 -35.48
CA LEU A 391 1.39 6.51 -36.14
C LEU A 391 0.56 5.27 -35.85
N LEU A 392 1.17 4.09 -35.73
CA LEU A 392 0.48 2.87 -35.32
C LEU A 392 -0.06 3.00 -33.88
N ARG A 393 0.74 3.56 -32.96
CA ARG A 393 0.30 3.82 -31.59
C ARG A 393 -0.84 4.84 -31.57
N ALA A 394 -0.74 5.93 -32.33
CA ALA A 394 -1.83 6.90 -32.47
C ALA A 394 -3.10 6.27 -33.07
N TRP A 395 -2.96 5.39 -34.05
CA TRP A 395 -4.09 4.66 -34.63
C TRP A 395 -4.80 3.78 -33.60
N ALA A 396 -4.04 3.07 -32.75
CA ALA A 396 -4.61 2.29 -31.66
C ALA A 396 -5.31 3.17 -30.61
N GLU A 397 -4.73 4.31 -30.24
CA GLU A 397 -5.29 5.26 -29.26
C GLU A 397 -6.59 5.92 -29.76
N ILE A 398 -6.56 6.47 -30.98
CA ILE A 398 -7.74 7.11 -31.60
C ILE A 398 -8.83 6.06 -31.84
N GLY A 399 -8.45 4.86 -32.30
CA GLY A 399 -9.40 3.76 -32.52
C GLY A 399 -10.06 3.31 -31.21
N SER A 400 -9.27 3.18 -30.15
CA SER A 400 -9.77 2.88 -28.79
C SER A 400 -10.74 3.96 -28.31
N TRP A 401 -10.33 5.23 -28.38
CA TRP A 401 -11.20 6.33 -27.98
C TRP A 401 -12.51 6.37 -28.78
N THR A 402 -12.43 6.15 -30.10
CA THR A 402 -13.60 6.16 -30.99
C THR A 402 -14.55 5.02 -30.66
N SER A 403 -14.03 3.82 -30.39
CA SER A 403 -14.82 2.65 -29.98
C SER A 403 -15.61 2.91 -28.69
N GLU A 404 -14.96 3.50 -27.69
CA GLU A 404 -15.63 3.87 -26.44
C GLU A 404 -16.66 5.00 -26.66
N PHE A 405 -16.32 5.99 -27.47
CA PHE A 405 -17.23 7.10 -27.80
C PHE A 405 -18.49 6.60 -28.50
N GLU A 406 -18.36 5.69 -29.46
CA GLU A 406 -19.46 5.02 -30.15
C GLU A 406 -20.34 4.22 -29.18
N ARG A 407 -19.73 3.48 -28.26
CA ARG A 407 -20.44 2.72 -27.21
C ARG A 407 -21.27 3.62 -26.29
N LEU A 408 -20.76 4.80 -25.94
CA LEU A 408 -21.46 5.78 -25.08
C LEU A 408 -22.52 6.60 -25.84
N ASN A 409 -22.47 6.65 -27.17
CA ASN A 409 -23.35 7.47 -28.01
C ASN A 409 -24.00 6.64 -29.14
N PRO A 410 -24.78 5.58 -28.84
CA PRO A 410 -25.31 4.66 -29.85
C PRO A 410 -26.20 5.36 -30.89
N THR A 411 -26.93 6.41 -30.50
CA THR A 411 -27.83 7.16 -31.37
C THR A 411 -27.12 7.87 -32.54
N VAL A 412 -25.82 8.15 -32.41
CA VAL A 412 -25.01 8.78 -33.48
C VAL A 412 -24.81 7.81 -34.65
N ILE A 413 -24.71 6.51 -34.35
CA ILE A 413 -24.42 5.46 -35.34
C ILE A 413 -25.70 5.09 -36.11
N ASP A 414 -26.85 5.07 -35.44
CA ASP A 414 -28.08 4.52 -36.04
C ASP A 414 -28.75 5.44 -37.07
N HIS A 415 -28.62 6.76 -36.96
CA HIS A 415 -29.50 7.70 -37.70
C HIS A 415 -28.80 8.59 -38.74
N GLU A 416 -27.54 8.97 -38.54
CA GLU A 416 -26.92 10.03 -39.35
C GLU A 416 -25.65 9.60 -40.09
N HIS A 417 -25.04 8.49 -39.68
CA HIS A 417 -23.67 8.19 -40.06
C HIS A 417 -23.43 6.69 -40.16
N LYS A 418 -23.11 6.21 -41.36
CA LYS A 418 -22.68 4.81 -41.54
C LYS A 418 -21.30 4.67 -40.89
N GLY A 419 -21.28 4.16 -39.67
CA GLY A 419 -20.09 4.08 -38.81
C GLY A 419 -18.84 3.57 -39.55
N TYR A 420 -17.71 4.17 -39.24
CA TYR A 420 -16.42 3.70 -39.72
C TYR A 420 -16.10 2.33 -39.16
N LYS A 421 -15.58 1.43 -40.00
CA LYS A 421 -15.17 0.10 -39.52
C LYS A 421 -13.93 0.25 -38.63
N LEU A 422 -14.12 0.12 -37.32
CA LEU A 422 -13.03 0.03 -36.35
C LEU A 422 -12.42 -1.37 -36.34
N TRP A 423 -11.11 -1.42 -36.14
CA TRP A 423 -10.32 -2.66 -36.03
C TRP A 423 -9.82 -2.92 -34.61
N VAL A 424 -10.11 -1.98 -33.70
CA VAL A 424 -9.72 -1.99 -32.30
C VAL A 424 -10.91 -2.48 -31.47
N HIS A 425 -10.65 -3.40 -30.55
CA HIS A 425 -11.62 -3.93 -29.59
C HIS A 425 -11.20 -3.56 -28.18
N LEU A 426 -12.19 -3.19 -27.36
CA LEU A 426 -11.98 -2.80 -25.97
C LEU A 426 -12.66 -3.78 -25.02
N ASP A 427 -11.87 -4.35 -24.11
CA ASP A 427 -12.40 -5.07 -22.95
C ASP A 427 -12.21 -4.21 -21.70
N ASN A 428 -13.24 -4.10 -20.87
CA ASN A 428 -13.12 -3.39 -19.59
C ASN A 428 -12.10 -4.12 -18.69
N ALA A 429 -11.04 -3.41 -18.31
CA ALA A 429 -9.97 -3.96 -17.47
C ALA A 429 -10.28 -3.91 -15.98
N ARG A 430 -11.28 -3.11 -15.57
CA ARG A 430 -11.66 -2.91 -14.16
C ARG A 430 -11.94 -4.22 -13.45
N GLU A 431 -12.78 -5.05 -14.05
CA GLU A 431 -13.14 -6.34 -13.50
C GLU A 431 -11.90 -7.25 -13.37
N LYS A 432 -11.04 -7.28 -14.40
CA LYS A 432 -9.84 -8.12 -14.43
C LYS A 432 -8.89 -7.80 -13.27
N TYR A 433 -8.51 -6.53 -13.09
CA TYR A 433 -7.58 -6.18 -12.02
C TYR A 433 -8.26 -6.21 -10.64
N GLN A 434 -9.56 -5.90 -10.53
CA GLN A 434 -10.28 -6.00 -9.26
C GLN A 434 -10.36 -7.45 -8.76
N LEU A 435 -10.63 -8.40 -9.66
CA LEU A 435 -10.60 -9.83 -9.32
C LEU A 435 -9.20 -10.26 -8.89
N ALA A 436 -8.16 -9.82 -9.61
CA ALA A 436 -6.79 -10.20 -9.32
C ALA A 436 -6.31 -9.72 -7.94
N ILE A 437 -6.64 -8.49 -7.54
CA ILE A 437 -6.20 -7.93 -6.26
C ILE A 437 -7.13 -8.24 -5.09
N GLY A 438 -8.25 -8.96 -5.31
CA GLY A 438 -9.24 -9.22 -4.27
C GLY A 438 -10.22 -8.08 -3.98
N ALA A 439 -10.34 -7.11 -4.89
CA ALA A 439 -11.23 -5.95 -4.71
C ALA A 439 -12.62 -6.16 -5.31
N HIS A 440 -12.86 -7.22 -6.08
CA HIS A 440 -14.12 -7.39 -6.80
C HIS A 440 -15.32 -7.51 -5.83
N PRO A 441 -16.53 -7.02 -6.17
CA PRO A 441 -17.71 -7.15 -5.31
C PRO A 441 -18.08 -8.59 -4.94
N THR A 442 -17.67 -9.59 -5.72
CA THR A 442 -17.89 -11.02 -5.39
C THR A 442 -16.90 -11.55 -4.37
N GLN A 443 -15.76 -10.88 -4.15
CA GLN A 443 -14.74 -11.23 -3.17
C GLN A 443 -14.91 -10.43 -1.88
N ILE A 444 -15.17 -9.12 -2.02
CA ILE A 444 -15.50 -8.22 -0.91
C ILE A 444 -16.86 -7.59 -1.20
N PRO A 445 -17.96 -8.10 -0.60
CA PRO A 445 -19.28 -7.55 -0.77
C PRO A 445 -19.31 -6.04 -0.50
N ARG A 446 -20.06 -5.29 -1.31
CA ARG A 446 -20.29 -3.87 -1.08
C ARG A 446 -21.46 -3.72 -0.12
N ALA A 447 -21.29 -2.86 0.87
CA ALA A 447 -22.32 -2.57 1.84
C ALA A 447 -23.53 -1.96 1.13
N ASP A 448 -24.71 -2.55 1.30
CA ASP A 448 -25.97 -1.93 0.87
C ASP A 448 -26.42 -0.93 1.95
N LEU A 449 -25.64 0.15 2.07
CA LEU A 449 -25.95 1.24 2.99
C LEU A 449 -27.01 2.14 2.37
N ASP A 450 -28.04 2.44 3.15
CA ASP A 450 -29.04 3.45 2.79
C ASP A 450 -28.37 4.78 2.43
N GLY A 451 -28.95 5.54 1.49
CA GLY A 451 -28.33 6.72 0.89
C GLY A 451 -27.88 7.77 1.92
N ASP A 452 -28.70 8.00 2.95
CA ASP A 452 -28.39 8.94 4.03
C ASP A 452 -27.24 8.45 4.91
N LYS A 453 -27.20 7.14 5.23
CA LYS A 453 -26.10 6.52 5.98
C LYS A 453 -24.81 6.58 5.19
N ARG A 454 -24.87 6.27 3.90
CA ARG A 454 -23.72 6.33 3.00
C ARG A 454 -23.17 7.75 2.92
N ALA A 455 -24.03 8.75 2.72
CA ALA A 455 -23.60 10.16 2.69
C ALA A 455 -22.93 10.58 4.00
N LEU A 456 -23.46 10.16 5.15
CA LEU A 456 -22.84 10.40 6.46
C LEU A 456 -21.44 9.79 6.54
N LEU A 457 -21.27 8.53 6.14
CA LEU A 457 -19.97 7.85 6.20
C LEU A 457 -18.96 8.40 5.17
N GLU A 458 -19.43 8.87 4.01
CA GLU A 458 -18.59 9.55 3.01
C GLU A 458 -18.02 10.87 3.54
N THR A 459 -18.66 11.53 4.53
CA THR A 459 -18.05 12.70 5.21
C THR A 459 -16.81 12.36 6.05
N ARG A 460 -16.56 11.06 6.29
CA ARG A 460 -15.44 10.53 7.09
C ARG A 460 -14.38 9.86 6.23
N ASP A 461 -14.24 10.29 4.97
CA ASP A 461 -13.29 9.73 3.99
C ASP A 461 -11.86 9.61 4.54
N GLN A 462 -11.39 10.59 5.32
CA GLN A 462 -10.07 10.54 5.94
C GLN A 462 -9.89 9.35 6.92
N GLN A 463 -10.89 9.06 7.76
CA GLN A 463 -10.85 7.94 8.70
C GLN A 463 -10.90 6.59 7.98
N TRP A 464 -11.66 6.51 6.88
CA TRP A 464 -11.68 5.29 6.06
C TRP A 464 -10.33 5.06 5.40
N GLN A 465 -9.74 6.10 4.82
CA GLN A 465 -8.44 6.02 4.16
C GLN A 465 -7.31 5.71 5.14
N SER A 466 -7.35 6.24 6.37
CA SER A 466 -6.33 5.93 7.38
C SER A 466 -6.35 4.46 7.80
N LEU A 467 -7.54 3.83 7.85
CA LEU A 467 -7.69 2.40 8.06
C LEU A 467 -7.44 1.57 6.79
N GLY A 468 -7.24 2.22 5.63
CA GLY A 468 -6.97 1.55 4.37
C GLY A 468 -8.24 1.04 3.66
N MET A 469 -9.41 1.58 3.98
CA MET A 469 -10.72 1.16 3.48
C MET A 469 -11.44 2.27 2.67
N THR A 470 -12.58 1.91 2.08
CA THR A 470 -13.56 2.88 1.56
C THR A 470 -14.89 2.71 2.29
N PRO A 471 -15.75 3.75 2.37
CA PRO A 471 -17.08 3.63 2.96
C PRO A 471 -17.93 2.52 2.31
N THR A 472 -17.77 2.31 1.00
CA THR A 472 -18.57 1.33 0.24
C THR A 472 -18.25 -0.13 0.53
N THR A 473 -17.13 -0.40 1.17
CA THR A 473 -16.66 -1.76 1.50
C THR A 473 -16.80 -2.06 2.99
N TYR A 474 -17.63 -1.27 3.65
CA TYR A 474 -17.90 -1.43 5.06
C TYR A 474 -18.61 -2.76 5.35
N SER A 475 -18.02 -3.52 6.25
CA SER A 475 -18.72 -4.53 7.04
C SER A 475 -18.01 -4.61 8.41
N PRO A 476 -18.67 -5.09 9.45
CA PRO A 476 -18.04 -5.22 10.77
C PRO A 476 -16.74 -6.02 10.76
N ASP A 477 -16.74 -7.18 10.11
CA ASP A 477 -15.56 -8.05 10.02
C ASP A 477 -14.43 -7.37 9.23
N MET A 478 -14.74 -6.65 8.15
CA MET A 478 -13.74 -5.96 7.34
C MET A 478 -13.15 -4.74 8.06
N LEU A 479 -13.94 -4.01 8.84
CA LEU A 479 -13.46 -2.88 9.62
C LEU A 479 -12.59 -3.35 10.80
N GLU A 480 -12.97 -4.45 11.46
CA GLU A 480 -12.11 -5.12 12.45
C GLU A 480 -10.80 -5.58 11.80
N PHE A 481 -10.87 -6.26 10.66
CA PHE A 481 -9.69 -6.73 9.92
C PHE A 481 -8.75 -5.57 9.57
N ALA A 482 -9.30 -4.49 9.00
CA ALA A 482 -8.53 -3.33 8.60
C ALA A 482 -7.77 -2.72 9.79
N TYR A 483 -8.48 -2.43 10.89
CA TYR A 483 -7.86 -1.86 12.09
C TYR A 483 -6.73 -2.75 12.63
N LEU A 484 -6.98 -4.06 12.76
CA LEU A 484 -5.99 -4.99 13.29
C LEU A 484 -4.80 -5.16 12.34
N ALA A 485 -5.02 -5.17 11.03
CA ALA A 485 -3.96 -5.23 10.02
C ALA A 485 -3.07 -3.98 10.06
N GLN A 486 -3.67 -2.79 10.22
CA GLN A 486 -2.93 -1.54 10.41
C GLN A 486 -2.08 -1.58 11.69
N CYS A 487 -2.66 -1.97 12.82
CA CYS A 487 -1.91 -2.08 14.08
C CYS A 487 -0.73 -3.06 14.02
N ARG A 488 -0.88 -4.16 13.24
CA ARG A 488 0.19 -5.15 13.03
C ARG A 488 1.31 -4.61 12.12
N CYS A 489 0.94 -3.85 11.08
CA CYS A 489 1.90 -3.39 10.07
C CYS A 489 2.49 -2.00 10.33
N ASP A 490 1.83 -1.20 11.16
CA ASP A 490 2.26 0.14 11.60
C ASP A 490 1.89 0.39 13.08
N PRO A 491 2.55 -0.33 14.02
CA PRO A 491 2.31 -0.12 15.45
C PRO A 491 2.63 1.32 15.92
N ARG A 492 3.41 2.10 15.15
CA ARG A 492 3.74 3.49 15.48
C ARG A 492 2.50 4.39 15.46
N ARG A 493 1.55 4.08 14.57
CA ARG A 493 0.34 4.87 14.34
C ARG A 493 -0.91 4.28 14.98
N THR A 494 -0.77 3.32 15.90
CA THR A 494 -1.94 2.70 16.54
C THR A 494 -2.90 3.70 17.20
N VAL A 495 -2.40 4.78 17.82
CA VAL A 495 -3.28 5.82 18.39
C VAL A 495 -4.13 6.49 17.33
N ASP A 496 -3.58 6.74 16.13
CA ASP A 496 -4.32 7.31 15.01
C ASP A 496 -5.43 6.35 14.58
N TYR A 497 -5.08 5.08 14.31
CA TYR A 497 -6.04 4.08 13.86
C TYR A 497 -7.15 3.81 14.88
N PHE A 498 -6.82 3.78 16.16
CA PHE A 498 -7.81 3.59 17.21
C PHE A 498 -8.74 4.80 17.35
N SER A 499 -8.21 6.01 17.19
CA SER A 499 -9.02 7.24 17.17
C SER A 499 -9.97 7.30 15.98
N ASP A 500 -9.48 6.90 14.81
CA ASP A 500 -10.29 6.85 13.59
C ASP A 500 -11.37 5.76 13.68
N LEU A 501 -11.03 4.58 14.22
CA LEU A 501 -11.99 3.51 14.51
C LEU A 501 -13.10 3.99 15.46
N ARG A 502 -12.74 4.65 16.56
CA ARG A 502 -13.71 5.21 17.52
C ARG A 502 -14.62 6.24 16.87
N THR A 503 -14.06 7.14 16.06
CA THR A 503 -14.81 8.16 15.32
C THR A 503 -15.82 7.53 14.35
N LEU A 504 -15.43 6.46 13.66
CA LEU A 504 -16.31 5.72 12.76
C LEU A 504 -17.40 4.97 13.54
N ALA A 505 -17.05 4.32 14.65
CA ALA A 505 -18.01 3.63 15.51
C ALA A 505 -19.07 4.60 16.06
N ASP A 506 -18.66 5.79 16.53
CA ASP A 506 -19.58 6.83 16.99
C ASP A 506 -20.52 7.31 15.87
N ALA A 507 -20.01 7.46 14.64
CA ALA A 507 -20.79 7.85 13.48
C ALA A 507 -21.81 6.76 13.08
N LEU A 508 -21.40 5.49 13.09
CA LEU A 508 -22.27 4.35 12.81
C LEU A 508 -23.37 4.21 13.87
N GLN A 509 -23.02 4.33 15.15
CA GLN A 509 -23.99 4.30 16.25
C GLN A 509 -24.99 5.46 16.15
N SER A 510 -24.52 6.66 15.79
CA SER A 510 -25.38 7.83 15.57
C SER A 510 -26.34 7.65 14.39
N SER A 511 -25.98 6.80 13.42
CA SER A 511 -26.83 6.45 12.27
C SER A 511 -27.87 5.36 12.57
N GLY A 512 -27.88 4.82 13.79
CA GLY A 512 -28.75 3.73 14.22
C GLY A 512 -28.33 2.35 13.73
N GLU A 513 -27.07 2.18 13.30
CA GLU A 513 -26.51 0.87 12.95
C GLU A 513 -26.21 0.07 14.22
N ASP A 514 -26.52 -1.23 14.22
CA ASP A 514 -26.18 -2.10 15.35
C ASP A 514 -24.66 -2.33 15.38
N CYS A 515 -24.01 -1.72 16.36
CA CYS A 515 -22.56 -1.68 16.50
C CYS A 515 -22.02 -2.60 17.60
N VAL A 516 -22.78 -3.62 18.03
CA VAL A 516 -22.38 -4.50 19.16
C VAL A 516 -20.97 -5.08 18.98
N GLN A 517 -20.62 -5.55 17.77
CA GLN A 517 -19.29 -6.10 17.50
C GLN A 517 -18.19 -5.05 17.64
N PHE A 518 -18.45 -3.79 17.26
CA PHE A 518 -17.47 -2.71 17.42
C PHE A 518 -17.29 -2.28 18.86
N VAL A 519 -18.39 -2.22 19.63
CA VAL A 519 -18.29 -1.92 21.06
C VAL A 519 -17.41 -2.99 21.73
N GLN A 520 -17.61 -4.27 21.39
CA GLN A 520 -16.76 -5.35 21.88
C GLN A 520 -15.31 -5.24 21.41
N LEU A 521 -15.05 -4.85 20.16
CA LEU A 521 -13.71 -4.60 19.65
C LEU A 521 -13.03 -3.44 20.39
N LEU A 522 -13.73 -2.31 20.57
CA LEU A 522 -13.24 -1.15 21.30
C LEU A 522 -12.93 -1.52 22.75
N ASP A 523 -13.86 -2.16 23.47
CA ASP A 523 -13.66 -2.61 24.85
C ASP A 523 -12.44 -3.54 24.98
N ARG A 524 -12.30 -4.49 24.04
CA ARG A 524 -11.16 -5.42 23.99
C ARG A 524 -9.85 -4.67 23.76
N GLU A 525 -9.82 -3.70 22.87
CA GLU A 525 -8.62 -2.93 22.57
C GLU A 525 -8.28 -1.93 23.69
N GLU A 526 -9.27 -1.29 24.32
CA GLU A 526 -9.08 -0.49 25.53
C GLU A 526 -8.50 -1.33 26.68
N SER A 527 -8.97 -2.58 26.83
CA SER A 527 -8.43 -3.51 27.83
C SER A 527 -6.95 -3.87 27.58
N ARG A 528 -6.49 -3.77 26.33
CA ARG A 528 -5.08 -3.93 25.92
C ARG A 528 -4.28 -2.64 26.09
N GLY A 529 -4.88 -1.59 26.65
CA GLY A 529 -4.26 -0.30 26.87
C GLY A 529 -4.16 0.57 25.61
N ARG A 530 -5.02 0.32 24.60
CA ARG A 530 -5.21 1.25 23.49
C ARG A 530 -5.99 2.47 23.97
N PHE A 531 -5.73 3.60 23.35
CA PHE A 531 -6.37 4.86 23.70
C PHE A 531 -6.43 5.77 22.47
N SER A 532 -7.40 6.67 22.45
CA SER A 532 -7.61 7.64 21.38
C SER A 532 -6.86 8.97 21.63
N HIS A 533 -6.81 9.84 20.64
CA HIS A 533 -6.30 11.22 20.79
C HIS A 533 -7.07 12.01 21.85
N ALA A 534 -8.39 11.80 21.95
CA ALA A 534 -9.21 12.43 22.99
C ALA A 534 -8.81 11.94 24.40
N ASP A 535 -8.48 10.66 24.54
CA ASP A 535 -8.00 10.08 25.81
C ASP A 535 -6.62 10.63 26.17
N ALA A 536 -5.73 10.80 25.18
CA ALA A 536 -4.43 11.43 25.37
C ALA A 536 -4.53 12.90 25.81
N GLU A 537 -5.43 13.68 25.21
CA GLU A 537 -5.71 15.04 25.65
C GLU A 537 -6.27 15.08 27.07
N MET A 538 -7.21 14.19 27.38
CA MET A 538 -7.78 14.08 28.72
C MET A 538 -6.74 13.65 29.75
N ALA A 539 -5.83 12.73 29.40
CA ALA A 539 -4.71 12.32 30.23
C ALA A 539 -3.75 13.49 30.50
N ALA A 540 -3.42 14.28 29.47
CA ALA A 540 -2.61 15.48 29.64
C ALA A 540 -3.29 16.48 30.61
N ARG A 541 -4.59 16.74 30.43
CA ARG A 541 -5.38 17.58 31.34
C ARG A 541 -5.40 17.02 32.76
N ASN A 542 -5.50 15.71 32.91
CA ASN A 542 -5.55 15.06 34.22
C ASN A 542 -4.24 15.17 34.99
N LEU A 543 -3.11 15.07 34.29
CA LEU A 543 -1.79 15.35 34.85
C LEU A 543 -1.55 16.83 35.14
N GLY A 544 -2.47 17.71 34.72
CA GLY A 544 -2.41 19.14 34.94
C GLY A 544 -1.67 19.90 33.84
N PHE A 545 -1.64 19.38 32.61
CA PHE A 545 -1.21 20.12 31.42
C PHE A 545 -2.43 20.69 30.68
N GLY A 546 -2.44 21.99 30.35
CA GLY A 546 -3.51 22.62 29.56
C GLY A 546 -3.61 24.13 29.82
N ALA A 547 -4.36 24.86 28.99
CA ALA A 547 -4.54 26.32 29.14
C ALA A 547 -5.12 26.70 30.51
N ASP A 548 -5.98 25.83 31.05
CA ASP A 548 -6.61 26.00 32.35
C ASP A 548 -5.80 25.37 33.50
N ASN A 549 -4.72 24.61 33.19
CA ASN A 549 -3.94 23.86 34.16
C ASN A 549 -2.45 24.23 34.13
N VAL A 550 -2.15 25.30 34.85
CA VAL A 550 -0.81 25.72 35.27
C VAL A 550 -0.46 24.91 36.53
N LEU A 551 -0.10 23.63 36.38
CA LEU A 551 0.30 22.65 37.42
C LEU A 551 0.34 23.18 38.88
N ALA A 552 -0.84 23.25 39.51
CA ALA A 552 -1.01 23.26 40.96
C ALA A 552 -2.28 22.47 41.33
N ARG A 553 -2.45 21.29 40.72
CA ARG A 553 -3.40 20.28 41.23
C ARG A 553 -2.81 19.74 42.52
N ASN A 554 -3.30 20.23 43.65
CA ASN A 554 -3.22 19.50 44.91
C ASN A 554 -4.10 18.26 44.72
N TYR A 555 -3.48 17.13 44.39
CA TYR A 555 -4.17 15.84 44.44
C TYR A 555 -4.56 15.61 45.89
N GLU A 556 -5.79 15.96 46.25
CA GLU A 556 -6.38 15.51 47.52
C GLU A 556 -6.22 13.99 47.56
N SER A 557 -5.76 13.44 48.69
CA SER A 557 -5.29 12.06 48.87
C SER A 557 -6.38 10.98 48.70
N GLY A 558 -7.42 11.22 47.91
CA GLY A 558 -8.41 10.25 47.52
C GLY A 558 -7.83 9.26 46.50
N ASN A 559 -8.04 7.96 46.77
CA ASN A 559 -7.57 6.85 45.93
C ASN A 559 -7.97 6.99 44.45
N ASN A 560 -9.11 7.62 44.15
CA ASN A 560 -9.58 7.84 42.77
C ASN A 560 -8.69 8.83 42.00
N SER A 561 -8.26 9.91 42.64
CA SER A 561 -7.40 10.92 42.01
C SER A 561 -6.04 10.36 41.65
N GLN A 562 -5.50 9.49 42.51
CA GLN A 562 -4.23 8.80 42.28
C GLN A 562 -4.34 7.82 41.10
N LYS A 563 -5.40 6.98 41.08
CA LYS A 563 -5.64 6.05 39.97
C LYS A 563 -5.77 6.78 38.62
N THR A 564 -6.55 7.86 38.57
CA THR A 564 -6.70 8.67 37.35
C THR A 564 -5.37 9.29 36.90
N ALA A 565 -4.52 9.73 37.83
CA ALA A 565 -3.20 10.27 37.51
C ALA A 565 -2.25 9.18 37.00
N ASP A 566 -2.30 7.97 37.56
CA ASP A 566 -1.48 6.85 37.14
C ASP A 566 -1.91 6.32 35.76
N ASP A 567 -3.21 6.21 35.49
CA ASP A 567 -3.76 5.88 34.16
C ASP A 567 -3.37 6.95 33.12
N ALA A 568 -3.46 8.24 33.49
CA ALA A 568 -3.02 9.32 32.63
C ALA A 568 -1.51 9.30 32.36
N LEU A 569 -0.68 8.97 33.36
CA LEU A 569 0.76 8.82 33.19
C LEU A 569 1.09 7.68 32.22
N LYS A 570 0.36 6.54 32.30
CA LYS A 570 0.51 5.42 31.37
C LYS A 570 0.27 5.85 29.92
N ILE A 571 -0.84 6.54 29.68
CA ILE A 571 -1.22 7.03 28.34
C ILE A 571 -0.14 7.96 27.78
N ILE A 572 0.31 8.94 28.58
CA ILE A 572 1.36 9.88 28.14
C ILE A 572 2.72 9.19 27.95
N ALA A 573 3.05 8.20 28.77
CA ALA A 573 4.26 7.40 28.59
C ALA A 573 4.24 6.64 27.26
N ALA A 574 3.12 6.01 26.94
CA ALA A 574 2.91 5.24 25.72
C ALA A 574 2.89 6.13 24.48
N LEU A 575 2.16 7.24 24.51
CA LEU A 575 2.09 8.20 23.41
C LEU A 575 3.48 8.75 23.04
N ARG A 576 4.34 8.97 24.04
CA ARG A 576 5.71 9.44 23.83
C ARG A 576 6.69 8.33 23.45
N GLY A 577 6.27 7.06 23.50
CA GLY A 577 7.16 5.90 23.39
C GLY A 577 8.29 5.92 24.42
N SER A 578 8.06 6.51 25.60
CA SER A 578 9.12 6.75 26.57
C SER A 578 9.23 5.60 27.56
N ARG A 579 10.22 4.71 27.35
CA ARG A 579 10.56 3.62 28.28
C ARG A 579 10.84 4.12 29.71
N ALA A 580 11.40 5.33 29.84
CA ALA A 580 11.67 5.93 31.15
C ALA A 580 10.38 6.29 31.90
N LEU A 581 9.41 6.90 31.21
CA LEU A 581 8.10 7.20 31.81
C LEU A 581 7.32 5.92 32.13
N HIS A 582 7.37 4.93 31.24
CA HIS A 582 6.79 3.61 31.52
C HIS A 582 7.40 2.97 32.76
N LYS A 583 8.73 2.99 32.90
CA LYS A 583 9.40 2.49 34.10
C LYS A 583 8.98 3.24 35.37
N ILE A 584 8.78 4.56 35.29
CA ILE A 584 8.27 5.35 36.44
C ILE A 584 6.85 4.92 36.81
N TRP A 585 5.99 4.72 35.80
CA TRP A 585 4.63 4.24 35.99
C TRP A 585 4.61 2.81 36.57
N ASP A 586 5.38 1.88 36.00
CA ASP A 586 5.54 0.50 36.50
C ASP A 586 6.02 0.50 37.96
N ASN A 587 7.01 1.33 38.30
CA ASN A 587 7.52 1.44 39.66
C ASN A 587 6.48 2.01 40.65
N ARG A 588 5.53 2.83 40.19
CA ARG A 588 4.43 3.35 41.03
C ARG A 588 3.32 2.31 41.23
N ASN A 589 3.06 1.52 40.20
CA ASN A 589 2.13 0.40 40.27
C ASN A 589 2.70 -0.83 40.98
N SER A 590 4.01 -0.88 41.20
CA SER A 590 4.62 -1.86 42.10
C SER A 590 4.01 -1.69 43.49
N MET A 591 3.23 -2.68 43.91
CA MET A 591 2.65 -2.75 45.24
C MET A 591 3.75 -2.51 46.27
N ASN A 592 3.56 -1.55 47.17
CA ASN A 592 4.55 -1.29 48.21
C ASN A 592 4.47 -2.40 49.29
N PRO A 593 5.53 -2.64 50.09
CA PRO A 593 5.52 -3.71 51.09
C PRO A 593 4.32 -3.64 52.03
N ASP A 594 3.93 -2.44 52.45
CA ASP A 594 2.85 -2.21 53.40
C ASP A 594 1.48 -2.59 52.81
N GLN A 595 1.26 -2.26 51.54
CA GLN A 595 0.10 -2.67 50.76
C GLN A 595 0.10 -4.17 50.53
N ALA A 596 1.26 -4.79 50.29
CA ALA A 596 1.37 -6.23 50.12
C ALA A 596 1.00 -6.99 51.40
N TYR A 597 1.50 -6.58 52.56
CA TYR A 597 1.09 -7.14 53.85
C TYR A 597 -0.40 -6.90 54.13
N SER A 598 -0.92 -5.71 53.83
CA SER A 598 -2.34 -5.39 53.96
C SER A 598 -3.23 -6.24 53.05
N MET A 599 -2.79 -6.47 51.80
CA MET A 599 -3.47 -7.30 50.80
C MET A 599 -3.55 -8.75 51.26
N CYS A 600 -2.46 -9.28 51.82
CA CYS A 600 -2.42 -10.61 52.43
C CYS A 600 -3.11 -10.67 53.81
N GLN A 601 -3.59 -9.53 54.33
CA GLN A 601 -4.21 -9.39 55.66
C GLN A 601 -3.35 -9.90 56.81
N VAL A 602 -2.02 -9.78 56.67
CA VAL A 602 -1.04 -10.25 57.64
C VAL A 602 -0.17 -9.12 58.17
N SER A 603 0.27 -9.25 59.43
CA SER A 603 1.22 -8.30 60.01
C SER A 603 2.61 -8.46 59.38
N LYS A 604 3.40 -7.38 59.39
CA LYS A 604 4.80 -7.37 58.94
C LYS A 604 5.71 -8.33 59.72
N ASP A 605 5.29 -8.75 60.90
CA ASP A 605 6.05 -9.64 61.80
C ASP A 605 5.69 -11.13 61.64
N VAL A 606 4.74 -11.47 60.76
CA VAL A 606 4.30 -12.85 60.53
C VAL A 606 5.44 -13.68 59.93
N ASP A 607 5.66 -14.90 60.39
CA ASP A 607 6.72 -15.75 59.85
C ASP A 607 6.44 -16.19 58.40
N GLU A 608 7.48 -16.66 57.70
CA GLU A 608 7.34 -17.10 56.31
C GLU A 608 6.47 -18.35 56.18
N GLU A 609 6.43 -19.18 57.22
CA GLU A 609 5.62 -20.39 57.25
C GLU A 609 4.13 -20.05 57.23
N MET A 610 3.69 -19.11 58.07
CA MET A 610 2.32 -18.65 58.08
C MET A 610 1.93 -17.94 56.77
N LEU A 611 2.84 -17.14 56.18
CA LEU A 611 2.62 -16.55 54.86
C LEU A 611 2.36 -17.63 53.80
N ILE A 612 3.20 -18.67 53.73
CA ILE A 612 3.05 -19.76 52.75
C ILE A 612 1.76 -20.56 52.97
N THR A 613 1.27 -20.67 54.21
CA THR A 613 0.02 -21.39 54.52
C THR A 613 -1.26 -20.60 54.24
N LEU A 614 -1.17 -19.33 53.84
CA LEU A 614 -2.34 -18.55 53.50
C LEU A 614 -3.04 -19.17 52.28
N GLU A 615 -4.33 -19.46 52.43
CA GLU A 615 -5.14 -20.06 51.38
C GLU A 615 -5.40 -19.02 50.28
N GLU A 616 -5.00 -19.34 49.05
CA GLU A 616 -5.19 -18.45 47.90
C GLU A 616 -6.67 -18.40 47.53
N GLU A 617 -7.30 -17.23 47.65
CA GLU A 617 -8.61 -17.01 47.04
C GLU A 617 -8.46 -17.08 45.50
N PRO A 618 -9.14 -18.01 44.79
CA PRO A 618 -8.93 -18.22 43.36
C PRO A 618 -9.13 -16.97 42.50
N LEU A 619 -9.99 -16.04 42.96
CA LEU A 619 -10.29 -14.79 42.27
C LEU A 619 -9.18 -13.72 42.39
N ARG A 620 -8.21 -13.90 43.30
CA ARG A 620 -7.18 -12.89 43.60
C ARG A 620 -5.76 -13.44 43.48
N ILE A 621 -5.58 -14.61 42.89
CA ILE A 621 -4.30 -15.33 42.84
C ILE A 621 -3.16 -14.48 42.26
N ASP A 622 -3.42 -13.66 41.25
CA ASP A 622 -2.39 -12.79 40.65
C ASP A 622 -2.01 -11.62 41.56
N GLN A 623 -3.00 -11.02 42.24
CA GLN A 623 -2.76 -9.96 43.24
C GLN A 623 -1.98 -10.51 44.44
N TRP A 624 -2.31 -11.73 44.87
CA TRP A 624 -1.61 -12.46 45.92
C TRP A 624 -0.18 -12.78 45.50
N ARG A 625 0.03 -13.36 44.32
CA ARG A 625 1.37 -13.63 43.79
C ARG A 625 2.23 -12.37 43.72
N GLU A 626 1.65 -11.25 43.30
CA GLU A 626 2.39 -9.98 43.26
C GLU A 626 2.70 -9.44 44.66
N ALA A 627 1.74 -9.51 45.59
CA ALA A 627 1.99 -9.18 47.00
C ALA A 627 3.11 -10.03 47.60
N PHE A 628 3.10 -11.34 47.34
CA PHE A 628 4.13 -12.26 47.80
C PHE A 628 5.49 -11.97 47.16
N LYS A 629 5.56 -11.62 45.86
CA LYS A 629 6.81 -11.20 45.23
C LYS A 629 7.40 -9.98 45.93
N VAL A 630 6.56 -9.00 46.24
CA VAL A 630 6.96 -7.78 46.95
C VAL A 630 7.44 -8.10 48.36
N ILE A 631 6.71 -8.93 49.12
CA ILE A 631 7.09 -9.36 50.47
C ILE A 631 8.42 -10.15 50.44
N ALA A 632 8.56 -11.06 49.49
CA ALA A 632 9.75 -11.89 49.32
C ALA A 632 10.99 -11.02 49.00
N PHE A 633 10.85 -10.04 48.11
CA PHE A 633 11.91 -9.09 47.79
C PHE A 633 12.23 -8.19 48.99
N PHE A 634 11.22 -7.65 49.67
CA PHE A 634 11.39 -6.77 50.83
C PHE A 634 12.09 -7.46 52.01
N ARG A 635 11.78 -8.73 52.26
CA ARG A 635 12.43 -9.53 53.31
C ARG A 635 13.77 -10.13 52.89
N GLY A 636 14.08 -10.17 51.59
CA GLY A 636 15.20 -10.97 51.07
C GLY A 636 15.02 -12.48 51.27
N SER A 637 13.76 -12.96 51.22
CA SER A 637 13.43 -14.36 51.50
C SER A 637 13.62 -15.25 50.26
N GLU A 638 14.64 -16.09 50.26
CA GLU A 638 14.86 -17.09 49.20
C GLU A 638 13.75 -18.15 49.19
N ARG A 639 13.15 -18.46 50.36
CA ARG A 639 12.07 -19.45 50.49
C ARG A 639 10.81 -18.99 49.78
N LEU A 640 10.39 -17.75 50.01
CA LEU A 640 9.22 -17.18 49.33
C LEU A 640 9.44 -17.01 47.82
N GLN A 641 10.65 -16.65 47.39
CA GLN A 641 10.97 -16.58 45.95
C GLN A 641 10.84 -17.96 45.28
N LYS A 642 11.40 -19.01 45.88
CA LYS A 642 11.26 -20.38 45.38
C LYS A 642 9.81 -20.88 45.48
N PHE A 643 9.07 -20.52 46.51
CA PHE A 643 7.64 -20.84 46.59
C PHE A 643 6.86 -20.29 45.38
N LEU A 644 7.11 -19.05 45.00
CA LEU A 644 6.48 -18.41 43.83
C LEU A 644 6.89 -19.05 42.49
N GLU A 645 8.13 -19.53 42.38
CA GLU A 645 8.63 -20.21 41.18
C GLU A 645 8.07 -21.64 41.04
N ILE A 646 8.07 -22.41 42.13
CA ILE A 646 7.78 -23.85 42.09
C ILE A 646 6.31 -24.17 42.44
N GLY A 647 5.57 -23.20 42.98
CA GLY A 647 4.15 -23.33 43.35
C GLY A 647 3.88 -24.23 44.56
N HIS A 648 4.92 -24.61 45.30
CA HIS A 648 4.81 -25.37 46.55
C HIS A 648 5.97 -25.02 47.47
N ASP A 649 5.78 -25.21 48.78
CA ASP A 649 6.78 -24.86 49.78
C ASP A 649 8.06 -25.70 49.56
N PRO A 650 9.23 -25.07 49.29
CA PRO A 650 10.49 -25.78 49.18
C PRO A 650 11.02 -26.29 50.54
N GLY A 651 10.33 -25.97 51.64
CA GLY A 651 10.77 -26.23 53.01
C GLY A 651 11.82 -25.23 53.48
N VAL A 652 12.41 -25.49 54.65
CA VAL A 652 13.49 -24.65 55.20
C VAL A 652 14.72 -24.76 54.28
N ILE A 653 15.02 -23.69 53.56
CA ILE A 653 16.23 -23.59 52.74
C ILE A 653 17.41 -23.43 53.70
N VAL A 654 18.08 -24.53 53.98
CA VAL A 654 19.36 -24.49 54.70
C VAL A 654 20.38 -23.91 53.75
N GLU A 655 20.88 -22.69 54.04
CA GLU A 655 21.96 -22.10 53.27
C GLU A 655 23.10 -23.13 53.11
N PRO A 656 23.59 -23.38 51.89
CA PRO A 656 24.69 -24.30 51.66
C PRO A 656 25.83 -23.94 52.59
N THR A 657 26.19 -24.87 53.49
CA THR A 657 27.21 -24.60 54.50
C THR A 657 28.48 -24.16 53.80
N ARG A 658 28.90 -22.91 54.05
CA ARG A 658 30.11 -22.30 53.49
C ARG A 658 31.27 -23.30 53.58
N LEU A 659 31.90 -23.61 52.44
CA LEU A 659 32.97 -24.62 52.32
C LEU A 659 34.20 -24.31 53.18
N ASP A 660 34.30 -23.06 53.61
CA ASP A 660 35.29 -22.43 54.46
C ASP A 660 35.03 -22.62 55.97
N LEU A 661 33.86 -23.15 56.37
CA LEU A 661 33.59 -23.55 57.74
C LEU A 661 34.04 -25.00 58.00
N PRO A 662 34.82 -25.28 59.08
CA PRO A 662 35.27 -26.63 59.39
C PRO A 662 34.07 -27.56 59.58
N ARG A 663 34.06 -28.64 58.80
CA ARG A 663 33.04 -29.70 58.85
C ARG A 663 33.00 -30.31 60.25
N GLY A 664 32.08 -29.84 61.08
CA GLY A 664 31.94 -30.30 62.46
C GLY A 664 31.12 -29.38 63.36
N LEU A 665 31.01 -28.09 63.05
CA LEU A 665 30.31 -27.14 63.93
C LEU A 665 28.77 -27.28 63.89
N ASN A 666 28.18 -27.62 62.74
CA ASN A 666 26.72 -27.72 62.57
C ASN A 666 26.11 -29.06 63.05
N GLN A 667 26.90 -29.96 63.65
CA GLN A 667 26.43 -31.27 64.13
C GLN A 667 26.26 -31.37 65.66
N LEU A 668 26.45 -30.29 66.41
CA LEU A 668 26.38 -30.35 67.88
C LEU A 668 24.95 -30.27 68.46
N GLY A 669 23.91 -30.13 67.64
CA GLY A 669 22.52 -30.01 68.09
C GLY A 669 21.69 -31.31 68.13
N ASN A 670 22.09 -32.37 67.42
CA ASN A 670 21.28 -33.58 67.28
C ASN A 670 22.05 -34.81 67.78
N THR A 671 22.13 -34.97 69.10
CA THR A 671 22.40 -36.27 69.70
C THR A 671 21.18 -36.69 70.50
N CYS A 672 20.50 -37.77 70.06
CA CYS A 672 19.88 -38.81 70.91
C CYS A 672 18.98 -39.79 70.09
N TYR A 673 19.43 -41.06 70.01
CA TYR A 673 18.65 -42.33 69.96
C TYR A 673 17.66 -42.58 68.77
N VAL A 674 17.70 -43.68 67.99
CA VAL A 674 17.46 -45.10 68.32
C VAL A 674 17.86 -46.03 67.13
N ARG A 675 18.09 -47.31 67.45
CA ARG A 675 18.60 -48.47 66.68
C ARG A 675 17.78 -48.99 65.47
N MET A 676 18.56 -49.53 64.51
CA MET A 676 18.48 -50.83 63.79
C MET A 676 17.13 -51.54 63.63
N PHE A 677 16.74 -51.79 62.36
CA PHE A 677 16.32 -53.12 61.86
C PHE A 677 16.62 -53.28 60.34
N ARG A 678 17.17 -54.45 59.97
CA ARG A 678 17.24 -55.11 58.64
C ARG A 678 15.82 -55.35 58.08
N LEU A 679 15.45 -55.51 56.80
CA LEU A 679 16.08 -55.85 55.50
C LEU A 679 15.02 -55.57 54.35
N PRO A 680 15.18 -55.96 53.06
CA PRO A 680 15.11 -55.08 51.88
C PRO A 680 13.83 -55.17 51.02
N THR A 681 13.62 -54.21 50.10
CA THR A 681 13.30 -54.40 48.65
C THR A 681 12.93 -53.08 47.97
N GLN A 682 13.61 -52.73 46.88
CA GLN A 682 13.07 -52.39 45.54
C GLN A 682 13.98 -51.40 44.79
N SER A 683 14.63 -51.96 43.78
CA SER A 683 15.22 -51.27 42.65
C SER A 683 14.14 -50.80 41.67
N ARG A 684 14.17 -49.51 41.29
CA ARG A 684 14.00 -48.96 39.92
C ARG A 684 13.54 -47.51 40.00
N LEU A 685 14.44 -46.58 39.59
CA LEU A 685 14.19 -45.33 38.86
C LEU A 685 15.47 -44.48 38.93
N GLY A 686 16.48 -44.86 38.14
CA GLY A 686 17.81 -44.24 38.16
C GLY A 686 18.37 -43.93 36.78
N LEU A 687 17.52 -43.67 35.78
CA LEU A 687 17.96 -43.44 34.40
C LEU A 687 17.50 -42.12 33.75
N SER A 688 16.67 -41.31 34.41
CA SER A 688 16.22 -40.02 33.82
C SER A 688 17.21 -38.86 34.05
N ASN A 689 17.78 -38.74 35.26
CA ASN A 689 18.59 -37.57 35.63
C ASN A 689 19.97 -37.48 34.95
N ASN A 690 20.52 -38.59 34.46
CA ASN A 690 21.81 -38.57 33.76
C ASN A 690 21.70 -38.09 32.30
N ARG A 691 20.51 -38.13 31.72
CA ARG A 691 20.28 -37.68 30.33
C ARG A 691 20.15 -36.16 30.27
N MET A 692 19.40 -35.55 31.21
CA MET A 692 19.33 -34.09 31.34
C MET A 692 20.67 -33.45 31.68
N LYS A 693 21.44 -34.02 32.62
CA LYS A 693 22.78 -33.48 32.96
C LYS A 693 23.75 -33.53 31.77
N LYS A 694 23.71 -34.60 30.96
CA LYS A 694 24.50 -34.68 29.72
C LYS A 694 24.02 -33.71 28.64
N GLN A 695 22.72 -33.40 28.58
CA GLN A 695 22.15 -32.43 27.64
C GLN A 695 22.60 -31.00 28.00
N GLN A 696 22.43 -30.61 29.26
CA GLN A 696 22.86 -29.29 29.77
C GLN A 696 24.37 -29.07 29.62
N GLN A 697 25.17 -30.11 29.85
CA GLN A 697 26.62 -30.01 29.66
C GLN A 697 27.01 -29.86 28.19
N LYS A 698 26.27 -30.48 27.25
CA LYS A 698 26.48 -30.29 25.82
C LYS A 698 26.09 -28.89 25.36
N GLU A 699 24.97 -28.36 25.82
CA GLU A 699 24.53 -26.99 25.51
C GLU A 699 25.50 -25.95 26.07
N ALA A 700 25.98 -26.11 27.30
CA ALA A 700 27.00 -25.23 27.88
C ALA A 700 28.32 -25.27 27.11
N THR A 701 28.74 -26.45 26.63
CA THR A 701 29.96 -26.60 25.82
C THR A 701 29.79 -25.96 24.45
N TRP A 702 28.61 -26.09 23.83
CA TRP A 702 28.28 -25.48 22.55
C TRP A 702 28.23 -23.94 22.63
N LEU A 703 27.60 -23.37 23.67
CA LEU A 703 27.61 -21.92 23.92
C LEU A 703 29.03 -21.37 24.13
N ALA A 704 29.87 -22.11 24.87
CA ALA A 704 31.26 -21.72 25.08
C ALA A 704 32.08 -21.74 23.78
N LEU A 705 31.78 -22.66 22.86
CA LEU A 705 32.43 -22.73 21.55
C LEU A 705 32.02 -21.55 20.64
N LYS A 706 30.71 -21.26 20.58
CA LYS A 706 30.15 -20.10 19.86
C LYS A 706 30.74 -18.79 20.35
N LYS A 707 30.89 -18.62 21.68
CA LYS A 707 31.52 -17.43 22.27
C LYS A 707 33.00 -17.29 21.87
N ARG A 708 33.75 -18.39 21.84
CA ARG A 708 35.15 -18.37 21.38
C ARG A 708 35.27 -18.08 19.88
N GLU A 709 34.33 -18.54 19.07
CA GLU A 709 34.28 -18.21 17.63
C GLU A 709 33.98 -16.72 17.42
N SER A 710 33.02 -16.14 18.16
CA SER A 710 32.74 -14.70 18.08
C SER A 710 33.93 -13.85 18.56
N GLU A 711 34.64 -14.27 19.62
CA GLU A 711 35.86 -13.58 20.08
C GLU A 711 36.99 -13.65 19.04
N ARG A 712 37.16 -14.81 18.37
CA ARG A 712 38.14 -14.94 17.28
C ARG A 712 37.77 -14.10 16.06
N ALA A 713 36.50 -14.02 15.71
CA ALA A 713 36.01 -13.17 14.62
C ALA A 713 36.25 -11.69 14.92
N ALA A 714 35.96 -11.24 16.14
CA ALA A 714 36.23 -9.86 16.58
C ALA A 714 37.74 -9.53 16.55
N ILE A 715 38.60 -10.43 17.03
CA ILE A 715 40.06 -10.25 16.98
C ILE A 715 40.54 -10.16 15.52
N ARG A 716 40.01 -11.00 14.63
CA ARG A 716 40.36 -11.00 13.21
C ARG A 716 39.90 -9.72 12.50
N ALA A 717 38.70 -9.22 12.83
CA ALA A 717 38.20 -7.95 12.32
C ALA A 717 39.07 -6.76 12.80
N CYS A 718 39.48 -6.74 14.07
CA CYS A 718 40.41 -5.73 14.58
C CYS A 718 41.79 -5.79 13.89
N HIS A 719 42.30 -6.99 13.61
CA HIS A 719 43.58 -7.16 12.88
C HIS A 719 43.49 -6.64 11.43
N LEU A 720 42.39 -6.94 10.73
CA LEU A 720 42.15 -6.47 9.36
C LEU A 720 41.88 -4.96 9.27
N ALA A 721 41.31 -4.37 10.32
CA ALA A 721 41.15 -2.91 10.42
C ALA A 721 42.50 -2.20 10.67
N ALA A 722 43.45 -2.85 11.35
CA ALA A 722 44.77 -2.32 11.62
C ALA A 722 45.76 -2.45 10.45
N ASN A 723 45.57 -3.44 9.56
CA ASN A 723 46.46 -3.73 8.43
C ASN A 723 45.68 -3.81 7.10
N PRO A 724 45.32 -2.68 6.47
CA PRO A 724 44.46 -2.64 5.28
C PRO A 724 45.10 -3.25 4.02
N GLU A 725 46.43 -3.44 4.00
CA GLU A 725 47.17 -4.03 2.88
C GLU A 725 47.04 -5.58 2.80
N GLU A 726 46.54 -6.25 3.85
CA GLU A 726 46.34 -7.72 3.88
C GLU A 726 44.94 -8.18 3.43
N ARG A 727 44.15 -7.31 2.78
CA ARG A 727 42.79 -7.65 2.30
C ARG A 727 42.81 -8.54 1.06
N GLU A 728 42.78 -9.86 1.25
CA GLU A 728 42.30 -10.80 0.23
C GLU A 728 40.76 -10.71 0.06
N PRO A 729 40.19 -11.14 -1.08
CA PRO A 729 38.74 -11.05 -1.31
C PRO A 729 37.97 -11.96 -0.35
N LEU A 730 37.26 -11.34 0.61
CA LEU A 730 36.44 -12.00 1.62
C LEU A 730 35.10 -12.51 1.05
N ASP A 731 34.63 -13.61 1.62
CA ASP A 731 33.26 -14.15 1.46
C ASP A 731 32.21 -13.12 1.93
N SER A 732 31.07 -13.10 1.25
CA SER A 732 29.83 -12.38 1.60
C SER A 732 29.46 -12.35 3.08
N GLN A 733 29.68 -13.41 3.86
CA GLN A 733 29.35 -13.46 5.29
C GLN A 733 30.25 -12.59 6.18
N ASP A 734 31.54 -12.46 5.85
CA ASP A 734 32.48 -11.63 6.63
C ASP A 734 32.29 -10.13 6.33
N ARG A 735 31.75 -9.80 5.15
CA ARG A 735 31.44 -8.43 4.75
C ARG A 735 30.28 -7.84 5.56
N THR A 736 29.27 -8.65 5.87
CA THR A 736 28.12 -8.22 6.69
C THR A 736 28.50 -7.94 8.14
N LEU A 737 29.45 -8.71 8.70
CA LEU A 737 29.95 -8.54 10.07
C LEU A 737 30.82 -7.28 10.22
N LEU A 738 31.60 -6.94 9.20
CA LEU A 738 32.41 -5.70 9.16
C LEU A 738 31.54 -4.45 9.06
N ASP A 739 30.49 -4.46 8.23
CA ASP A 739 29.56 -3.34 8.12
C ASP A 739 28.80 -3.11 9.45
N TYR A 740 28.44 -4.18 10.16
CA TYR A 740 27.80 -4.08 11.47
C TYR A 740 28.71 -3.45 12.55
N TYR A 741 30.01 -3.77 12.53
CA TYR A 741 30.98 -3.22 13.48
C TYR A 741 31.41 -1.77 13.16
N SER A 742 31.51 -1.40 11.87
CA SER A 742 31.79 -0.02 11.47
C SER A 742 30.65 0.94 11.83
N ILE A 743 29.41 0.46 11.87
CA ILE A 743 28.26 1.24 12.36
C ILE A 743 28.31 1.42 13.89
N ALA A 744 28.66 0.37 14.64
CA ALA A 744 28.73 0.43 16.11
C ALA A 744 29.84 1.37 16.62
N VAL A 745 31.04 1.36 16.00
CA VAL A 745 32.17 2.22 16.40
C VAL A 745 32.00 3.67 15.91
N GLY A 746 31.21 3.89 14.85
CA GLY A 746 30.86 5.23 14.35
C GLY A 746 29.87 6.00 15.25
N CYS A 747 29.05 5.30 16.04
CA CYS A 747 28.01 5.90 16.86
C CYS A 747 28.48 6.45 18.22
N GLU A 748 29.63 6.02 18.76
CA GLU A 748 30.12 6.53 20.06
C GLU A 748 30.94 7.83 19.97
N ASN A 749 31.39 8.25 18.79
CA ASN A 749 32.28 9.42 18.62
C ASN A 749 31.70 10.60 17.81
N ARG A 750 30.40 10.61 17.52
CA ARG A 750 29.74 11.74 16.82
C ARG A 750 28.50 12.22 17.55
N ASN A 751 28.67 12.72 18.77
CA ASN A 751 27.66 13.57 19.41
C ASN A 751 28.34 14.43 20.49
N MET A 752 29.01 15.52 20.08
CA MET A 752 29.28 16.67 20.97
C MET A 752 29.85 17.93 20.32
N ASP A 753 30.14 17.98 19.01
CA ASP A 753 30.61 19.24 18.38
C ASP A 753 30.07 19.40 16.96
N ARG A 754 29.03 20.24 16.81
CA ARG A 754 28.70 21.10 15.64
C ARG A 754 27.22 21.50 15.65
N TYR A 755 26.91 22.57 16.38
CA TYR A 755 25.81 23.49 16.04
C TYR A 755 26.23 24.89 16.48
N ALA A 756 27.14 25.48 15.72
CA ALA A 756 27.38 26.91 15.67
C ALA A 756 27.76 27.25 14.23
N ASP A 757 27.17 28.34 13.76
CA ASP A 757 27.35 29.01 12.47
C ASP A 757 26.36 28.66 11.33
N VAL A 758 25.97 29.75 10.67
CA VAL A 758 25.12 29.92 9.47
C VAL A 758 23.64 30.25 9.73
N MET A 759 23.36 31.54 9.96
CA MET A 759 22.29 32.32 9.29
C MET A 759 22.59 33.84 9.47
N PRO A 760 22.56 34.67 8.41
CA PRO A 760 22.77 36.11 8.53
C PRO A 760 21.46 36.85 8.86
N TYR A 761 21.54 37.79 9.80
CA TYR A 761 20.47 38.73 10.15
C TYR A 761 20.32 39.79 9.05
N ASP A 762 19.10 39.97 8.52
CA ASP A 762 18.70 41.19 7.84
C ASP A 762 17.96 42.12 8.81
N ARG A 763 18.32 43.40 8.77
CA ARG A 763 17.83 44.48 9.65
C ARG A 763 16.91 45.39 8.85
N THR A 764 15.62 45.37 9.16
CA THR A 764 14.78 46.58 8.97
C THR A 764 13.77 46.75 10.10
N ARG A 765 13.83 47.96 10.68
CA ARG A 765 12.94 48.51 11.72
C ARG A 765 11.49 48.65 11.20
N VAL A 766 10.49 48.51 12.09
CA VAL A 766 9.44 49.51 12.38
C VAL A 766 8.54 49.04 13.55
N VAL A 767 8.56 49.86 14.61
CA VAL A 767 7.50 50.24 15.56
C VAL A 767 6.93 49.25 16.59
N VAL A 768 7.02 49.72 17.83
CA VAL A 768 6.55 49.24 19.14
C VAL A 768 5.04 49.08 19.22
N ALA A 769 4.56 47.93 19.70
CA ALA A 769 3.38 47.82 20.56
C ALA A 769 3.33 46.46 21.29
N ASP A 770 3.66 46.52 22.58
CA ASP A 770 3.02 45.83 23.71
C ASP A 770 2.12 44.60 23.43
N ARG A 771 2.61 43.40 23.75
CA ARG A 771 1.87 42.28 24.39
C ARG A 771 2.79 41.06 24.55
N GLY A 772 3.29 40.89 25.76
CA GLY A 772 3.90 39.65 26.21
C GLY A 772 2.86 38.59 26.55
N VAL A 773 3.32 37.33 26.56
CA VAL A 773 2.62 36.09 26.95
C VAL A 773 1.78 35.46 25.84
N GLN A 774 2.42 34.73 24.90
CA GLN A 774 1.76 33.63 24.14
C GLN A 774 2.65 32.70 23.28
N VAL A 775 3.97 32.59 23.50
CA VAL A 775 4.86 31.81 22.58
C VAL A 775 5.31 30.43 23.11
N LEU A 776 4.91 30.02 24.32
CA LEU A 776 5.33 28.72 24.89
C LEU A 776 4.30 27.57 24.76
N ALA A 777 3.16 27.79 24.11
CA ALA A 777 2.15 26.75 23.87
C ALA A 777 2.21 26.12 22.46
N ALA A 778 3.03 26.65 21.55
CA ALA A 778 3.05 26.21 20.14
C ALA A 778 4.01 25.04 19.84
N GLN A 779 4.80 24.56 20.82
CA GLN A 779 5.72 23.42 20.64
C GLN A 779 5.11 22.06 21.01
N LEU A 780 3.85 22.01 21.45
CA LEU A 780 3.13 20.76 21.75
C LEU A 780 2.04 20.42 20.71
N SER A 781 1.87 21.23 19.66
CA SER A 781 0.84 21.05 18.63
C SER A 781 1.39 21.04 17.19
N SER A 782 2.70 20.90 17.00
CA SER A 782 3.29 20.74 15.67
C SER A 782 3.39 19.25 15.31
N PRO A 783 2.79 18.79 14.19
CA PRO A 783 2.96 17.42 13.73
C PRO A 783 4.41 17.24 13.27
N VAL A 784 5.15 16.39 13.97
CA VAL A 784 6.48 15.96 13.56
C VAL A 784 6.29 14.97 12.40
N HIS A 785 6.30 15.50 11.18
CA HIS A 785 6.62 14.74 9.97
C HIS A 785 7.96 15.21 9.44
N ALA A 786 8.98 14.42 9.74
CA ALA A 786 10.14 14.17 8.90
C ALA A 786 10.41 12.67 8.97
#